data_AF-M7V0T1-F1
#
_entry.id   AF-M7V0T1-F1
#
_cell.length_a   1.000
_cell.length_b   1.000
_cell.length_c   1.000
_cell.angle_alpha   90.00
_cell.angle_beta   90.00
_cell.angle_gamma   90.00
#
_symmetry.space_group_name_H-M   'P 1'
#
loop_
_entity.id
_entity.type
_entity.pdbx_description
1 polymer ?
#
loop_
_entity_poly.entity_id
_entity_poly.type
_entity_poly.pdbx_seq_one_letter_code
_entity_poly.pdbx_strand_id
1 'polypeptide(L)'
;MASALPYAPPSRKANSTIMSMQALRPTTRGTIGSGTTSSNGSFQRRTSLSSFPSSRSPSVMSQRRPSRSPNPPPIDTDRTSDPSTVLSKTPTSGVSSQHSSLSAPNKYSSSAHPARRLKSQYPRGDTENHVEYILVASFDIDKGPIMEHQYPVAITGDEHMLAELMLPDQAHVRNQDWTIFFLHKDTSQDEEEAEEKAERRRLRKAKKEARAALFESGNVDPLERVEGSEEDSSEEDEPEGGEGPPLIYVLNLVNTKQDKTAKRGAVVKAMAICTRHPFLHIYKPLLLLALEEYFKTPQPSTLAELYEAVNTMDLSLMPKLSILERHLLQASDNKDLFVEKFEQMIQMRMAEDKGEALDDMAAMSESPERRPGLVRNGTKAHVQQLIHSNYSVPRDTHEFETKVMYNGIPIPIKVPVAVSPETVGDFSLVKLIQTYNDPHVKSPIPFALHPHLTTGGVHTHPIIVLVNAMLTQKRVIFLGHNRPSGEVAEAVLAACALASGGILRGFTRHAFPYTDLSKIDDLLKVPGFIAGVTNPTFENHPEWWDVLCDIPSGRMKISSRIEQAPLTEGLANFQQQNPAYASATNVATSTSQAASDPTGDAAFMNDVIRSIAARHGEGVIRAKWRDWVVKFTRISAQFEESVYGASALYIGVEKAEPGNENVSGHGYVWPDDHAKFRELASNVNRIEGWRATRSYYSFKQDLVQLYNFRPLKALDLHHLHDRLRMTKLTPGASRDIYVAMERYTHSYDEICQLLAVAPESHAGLFYIALGLFHKDRDVRMRVVDLLERISDHEAGRHWWKALSRFEKLAFIRIRREAEAEMRAKLGGVERDIPADGDAMVLGRRMSFKTTATIASFGGKLLKLTHDASTVGCEMALNLYLPPKASAEKKVPVIFYLAGLTCTGDNGAEKGFFQSAASEKGIAVVYPDTSPRGLNIAGENDSWDFGTGAGFYIDATNPPYSTNYKMYSYITSELPSSLFSSFPELDSERKSIMGHSMGGHGALTLFLKNPGMYKSVSAFAPISNPINCPWGEKAFKGYLGEEKKEGWKKHDATELIGEFKGEFPALIDVGTGDNFYKQGQLLPENFEAAAKKSGNDSNLTLRYQEGYDHSYFFISTFGRDHIEHAAKYLFA
;
A
#
# COMPACT_ATOMS: atom_id res chain seq x y z
N MET A 1 -69.03 -2.28 7.57
CA MET A 1 -69.94 -3.39 7.94
C MET A 1 -69.61 -4.61 7.07
N ALA A 2 -70.09 -5.79 7.49
CA ALA A 2 -70.08 -7.09 6.80
C ALA A 2 -70.48 -7.06 5.29
N SER A 3 -70.23 -8.05 4.42
CA SER A 3 -69.36 -9.26 4.39
C SER A 3 -69.51 -9.96 3.01
N ALA A 4 -68.69 -10.99 2.74
CA ALA A 4 -68.93 -12.17 1.87
C ALA A 4 -68.21 -12.30 0.49
N LEU A 5 -67.94 -13.57 0.14
CA LEU A 5 -67.16 -14.15 -0.98
C LEU A 5 -68.16 -14.77 -2.03
N PRO A 6 -67.90 -15.84 -2.85
CA PRO A 6 -66.66 -16.50 -3.35
C PRO A 6 -66.66 -16.98 -4.85
N TYR A 7 -65.47 -17.45 -5.31
CA TYR A 7 -65.18 -18.62 -6.22
C TYR A 7 -65.68 -18.79 -7.68
N ALA A 8 -64.80 -19.42 -8.48
CA ALA A 8 -64.95 -20.00 -9.86
C ALA A 8 -65.35 -21.51 -9.80
N PRO A 9 -65.07 -22.46 -10.76
CA PRO A 9 -64.53 -22.48 -12.15
C PRO A 9 -65.46 -23.35 -13.10
N PRO A 10 -65.09 -24.39 -13.92
CA PRO A 10 -63.91 -24.75 -14.75
C PRO A 10 -64.17 -25.33 -16.20
N SER A 11 -63.08 -25.57 -16.98
CA SER A 11 -62.88 -26.71 -17.95
C SER A 11 -63.50 -26.64 -19.39
N ARG A 12 -63.04 -27.35 -20.46
CA ARG A 12 -61.92 -28.31 -20.71
C ARG A 12 -61.70 -28.55 -22.26
N LYS A 13 -60.45 -28.77 -22.72
CA LYS A 13 -59.93 -29.71 -23.78
C LYS A 13 -60.66 -29.93 -25.15
N ALA A 14 -60.04 -30.23 -26.31
CA ALA A 14 -58.63 -30.37 -26.76
C ALA A 14 -58.47 -30.59 -28.30
N ASN A 15 -57.22 -30.47 -28.79
CA ASN A 15 -56.56 -31.13 -29.95
C ASN A 15 -56.75 -30.71 -31.45
N SER A 16 -55.58 -30.51 -32.10
CA SER A 16 -55.19 -30.83 -33.50
C SER A 16 -55.78 -29.99 -34.67
N THR A 17 -55.10 -29.72 -35.81
CA THR A 17 -53.68 -29.87 -36.26
C THR A 17 -53.47 -29.18 -37.66
N ILE A 18 -52.24 -28.72 -37.98
CA ILE A 18 -51.63 -28.47 -39.33
C ILE A 18 -51.87 -27.15 -40.15
N MET A 19 -50.72 -26.55 -40.52
CA MET A 19 -50.29 -25.82 -41.75
C MET A 19 -50.94 -24.53 -42.35
N SER A 20 -50.14 -23.45 -42.24
CA SER A 20 -49.46 -22.75 -43.36
C SER A 20 -50.11 -21.60 -44.17
N MET A 21 -49.20 -20.85 -44.82
CA MET A 21 -49.35 -19.82 -45.85
C MET A 21 -49.74 -18.39 -45.45
N GLN A 22 -48.89 -17.44 -45.91
CA GLN A 22 -49.18 -16.19 -46.65
C GLN A 22 -50.26 -15.20 -46.14
N ALA A 23 -50.23 -13.89 -46.42
CA ALA A 23 -49.19 -12.90 -46.79
C ALA A 23 -49.90 -11.52 -46.87
N LEU A 24 -49.14 -10.41 -47.01
CA LEU A 24 -49.60 -9.08 -47.48
C LEU A 24 -50.48 -8.28 -46.46
N ARG A 25 -50.17 -7.01 -46.11
CA ARG A 25 -50.16 -5.74 -46.89
C ARG A 25 -51.58 -5.29 -47.32
N PRO A 26 -51.86 -3.99 -47.65
CA PRO A 26 -50.96 -2.84 -47.92
C PRO A 26 -51.28 -1.62 -46.99
N THR A 27 -50.86 -0.35 -47.13
CA THR A 27 -50.76 0.61 -48.28
C THR A 27 -49.81 1.78 -47.97
N THR A 28 -48.74 2.05 -48.77
CA THR A 28 -48.60 3.14 -49.80
C THR A 28 -48.77 4.59 -49.28
N ARG A 29 -47.98 5.64 -49.58
CA ARG A 29 -46.95 6.04 -50.59
C ARG A 29 -45.86 6.89 -49.85
N GLY A 30 -44.69 7.29 -50.38
CA GLY A 30 -44.08 7.14 -51.71
C GLY A 30 -43.56 8.48 -52.28
N THR A 31 -42.22 8.63 -52.39
CA THR A 31 -41.46 9.70 -53.13
C THR A 31 -41.60 11.15 -52.60
N ILE A 32 -40.67 12.12 -52.79
CA ILE A 32 -39.56 12.36 -53.74
C ILE A 32 -38.32 12.91 -52.98
N GLY A 33 -37.10 12.82 -53.54
CA GLY A 33 -35.87 13.45 -53.01
C GLY A 33 -35.19 14.46 -53.95
N SER A 34 -33.96 14.86 -53.60
CA SER A 34 -33.06 15.85 -54.25
C SER A 34 -33.29 17.34 -53.93
N GLY A 35 -32.19 18.10 -53.85
CA GLY A 35 -32.20 19.57 -53.67
C GLY A 35 -31.20 20.12 -52.65
N THR A 36 -29.90 20.05 -52.96
CA THR A 36 -28.81 20.65 -52.17
C THR A 36 -28.86 22.17 -52.09
N THR A 37 -28.61 22.75 -50.91
CA THR A 37 -27.84 23.98 -50.76
C THR A 37 -27.00 23.94 -49.48
N SER A 38 -25.70 24.23 -49.63
CA SER A 38 -24.75 24.37 -48.53
C SER A 38 -24.89 25.72 -47.82
N SER A 39 -24.86 25.72 -46.49
CA SER A 39 -24.45 26.88 -45.71
C SER A 39 -23.39 26.47 -44.68
N ASN A 40 -22.22 27.12 -44.74
CA ASN A 40 -21.20 26.99 -43.71
C ASN A 40 -21.75 27.54 -42.39
N GLY A 41 -22.11 26.66 -41.47
CA GLY A 41 -22.30 26.96 -40.06
C GLY A 41 -21.19 26.28 -39.27
N SER A 42 -20.39 27.05 -38.53
CA SER A 42 -19.41 26.51 -37.61
C SER A 42 -20.12 25.70 -36.52
N PHE A 43 -20.03 24.37 -36.59
CA PHE A 43 -20.53 23.50 -35.53
C PHE A 43 -19.74 23.76 -34.24
N GLN A 44 -20.34 24.50 -33.31
CA GLN A 44 -19.92 24.47 -31.91
C GLN A 44 -20.13 23.03 -31.42
N ARG A 45 -19.03 22.32 -31.10
CA ARG A 45 -19.09 21.00 -30.44
C ARG A 45 -19.92 21.15 -29.16
N ARG A 46 -20.96 20.33 -29.02
CA ARG A 46 -21.76 20.17 -27.80
C ARG A 46 -21.67 18.71 -27.37
N THR A 47 -21.59 18.44 -26.07
CA THR A 47 -21.35 17.09 -25.51
C THR A 47 -22.58 16.60 -24.75
N SER A 48 -23.00 15.35 -25.00
CA SER A 48 -24.19 14.75 -24.36
C SER A 48 -23.82 13.94 -23.12
N LEU A 49 -24.50 14.22 -22.01
CA LEU A 49 -24.38 13.47 -20.74
C LEU A 49 -25.75 13.00 -20.24
N SER A 50 -25.82 11.85 -19.57
CA SER A 50 -27.04 11.36 -18.89
C SER A 50 -26.77 10.96 -17.44
N SER A 51 -27.68 11.29 -16.52
CA SER A 51 -27.61 10.84 -15.12
C SER A 51 -27.85 9.33 -14.99
N PHE A 52 -28.73 8.77 -15.82
CA PHE A 52 -29.00 7.34 -15.90
C PHE A 52 -28.12 6.63 -16.94
N PRO A 53 -27.69 5.39 -16.69
CA PRO A 53 -26.94 4.60 -17.66
C PRO A 53 -27.81 4.32 -18.90
N SER A 54 -27.21 4.43 -20.08
CA SER A 54 -27.89 4.17 -21.35
C SER A 54 -28.46 2.74 -21.41
N SER A 55 -29.68 2.61 -21.90
CA SER A 55 -30.41 1.34 -21.95
C SER A 55 -29.95 0.41 -23.08
N ARG A 56 -28.65 0.08 -23.14
CA ARG A 56 -28.23 -1.14 -23.83
C ARG A 56 -28.83 -2.33 -23.09
N SER A 57 -29.68 -3.09 -23.77
CA SER A 57 -30.28 -4.31 -23.23
C SER A 57 -29.18 -5.28 -22.77
N PRO A 58 -29.42 -6.13 -21.74
CA PRO A 58 -28.64 -7.36 -21.62
C PRO A 58 -28.70 -8.07 -22.98
N SER A 59 -27.54 -8.43 -23.52
CA SER A 59 -27.37 -8.83 -24.92
C SER A 59 -28.37 -9.92 -25.32
N VAL A 60 -29.37 -9.54 -26.12
CA VAL A 60 -30.44 -10.46 -26.51
C VAL A 60 -29.84 -11.56 -27.37
N MET A 61 -29.92 -12.77 -26.82
CA MET A 61 -29.47 -14.03 -27.40
C MET A 61 -29.84 -14.16 -28.88
N SER A 62 -28.84 -14.13 -29.77
CA SER A 62 -28.99 -14.72 -31.09
C SER A 62 -28.96 -16.25 -30.94
N GLN A 63 -30.14 -16.87 -30.92
CA GLN A 63 -30.24 -18.32 -31.09
C GLN A 63 -29.67 -18.71 -32.46
N ARG A 64 -28.48 -19.31 -32.48
CA ARG A 64 -28.01 -20.15 -33.60
C ARG A 64 -27.65 -21.54 -33.09
N ARG A 65 -27.84 -22.51 -33.99
CA ARG A 65 -27.92 -23.96 -33.73
C ARG A 65 -26.67 -24.57 -33.10
N PRO A 66 -26.79 -25.73 -32.41
CA PRO A 66 -25.73 -26.25 -31.55
C PRO A 66 -24.47 -26.67 -32.31
N SER A 67 -23.32 -26.20 -31.83
CA SER A 67 -22.02 -26.79 -32.14
C SER A 67 -21.89 -28.15 -31.44
N ARG A 68 -21.55 -29.18 -32.23
CA ARG A 68 -21.25 -30.52 -31.70
C ARG A 68 -19.98 -30.49 -30.83
N SER A 69 -19.98 -31.30 -29.78
CA SER A 69 -18.77 -31.65 -29.05
C SER A 69 -17.74 -32.34 -29.96
N PRO A 70 -16.43 -32.09 -29.77
CA PRO A 70 -15.39 -32.94 -30.33
C PRO A 70 -15.27 -34.20 -29.46
N ASN A 71 -15.91 -35.30 -29.88
CA ASN A 71 -15.62 -36.62 -29.32
C ASN A 71 -14.26 -37.12 -29.85
N PRO A 72 -13.49 -37.88 -29.06
CA PRO A 72 -12.21 -38.45 -29.48
C PRO A 72 -12.41 -39.59 -30.50
N PRO A 73 -11.42 -39.86 -31.38
CA PRO A 73 -11.44 -41.02 -32.26
C PRO A 73 -11.19 -42.33 -31.46
N PRO A 74 -11.75 -43.47 -31.90
CA PRO A 74 -11.65 -44.73 -31.17
C PRO A 74 -10.35 -45.49 -31.44
N ILE A 75 -10.01 -46.38 -30.51
CA ILE A 75 -9.02 -47.45 -30.69
C ILE A 75 -9.76 -48.68 -31.23
N ASP A 76 -9.28 -49.26 -32.34
CA ASP A 76 -9.39 -50.72 -32.52
C ASP A 76 -8.33 -51.30 -33.48
N THR A 77 -8.21 -52.62 -33.41
CA THR A 77 -7.37 -53.60 -34.11
C THR A 77 -7.57 -53.62 -35.65
N ASP A 78 -6.76 -54.25 -36.51
CA ASP A 78 -5.96 -55.49 -36.36
C ASP A 78 -4.81 -55.61 -37.42
N ARG A 79 -4.06 -56.71 -37.39
CA ARG A 79 -2.94 -57.12 -38.28
C ARG A 79 -3.38 -57.52 -39.69
N THR A 80 -2.50 -57.41 -40.71
CA THR A 80 -1.81 -58.57 -41.38
C THR A 80 -1.12 -58.27 -42.73
N SER A 81 0.01 -58.96 -42.97
CA SER A 81 0.63 -59.40 -44.25
C SER A 81 1.17 -58.42 -45.33
N ASP A 82 2.51 -58.36 -45.35
CA ASP A 82 3.47 -58.30 -46.50
C ASP A 82 3.18 -59.39 -47.58
N PRO A 83 3.72 -59.36 -48.85
CA PRO A 83 5.18 -59.58 -49.06
C PRO A 83 5.88 -59.02 -50.33
N SER A 84 7.23 -59.15 -50.33
CA SER A 84 8.20 -59.29 -51.46
C SER A 84 8.53 -58.06 -52.34
N THR A 85 9.69 -57.39 -52.18
CA THR A 85 11.07 -57.67 -52.73
C THR A 85 11.21 -57.43 -54.26
N VAL A 86 12.27 -56.83 -54.85
CA VAL A 86 13.74 -56.93 -54.63
C VAL A 86 14.52 -55.63 -55.03
N LEU A 87 15.49 -55.20 -54.19
CA LEU A 87 16.76 -54.45 -54.41
C LEU A 87 16.95 -53.51 -55.65
N SER A 88 17.46 -52.27 -55.52
CA SER A 88 18.86 -52.03 -55.11
C SER A 88 19.28 -50.54 -54.95
N LYS A 89 20.16 -50.27 -53.96
CA LYS A 89 21.04 -49.07 -53.73
C LYS A 89 20.38 -47.68 -53.55
N THR A 90 20.72 -46.83 -52.57
CA THR A 90 21.48 -46.92 -51.30
C THR A 90 21.26 -45.61 -50.51
N PRO A 91 20.75 -45.62 -49.27
CA PRO A 91 20.82 -44.47 -48.35
C PRO A 91 21.83 -44.69 -47.22
N THR A 92 22.46 -43.62 -46.75
CA THR A 92 23.42 -43.63 -45.64
C THR A 92 22.72 -43.78 -44.28
N SER A 93 23.00 -44.87 -43.58
CA SER A 93 22.73 -45.02 -42.15
C SER A 93 24.01 -44.78 -41.34
N GLY A 94 23.90 -44.05 -40.24
CA GLY A 94 24.95 -43.85 -39.26
C GLY A 94 24.44 -44.17 -37.88
N VAL A 95 24.82 -45.34 -37.33
CA VAL A 95 24.68 -45.62 -35.90
C VAL A 95 25.90 -45.04 -35.20
N SER A 96 25.71 -44.28 -34.14
CA SER A 96 26.76 -44.08 -33.14
C SER A 96 26.15 -44.06 -31.75
N SER A 97 26.81 -44.76 -30.84
CA SER A 97 26.41 -44.97 -29.47
C SER A 97 27.34 -44.22 -28.50
N GLN A 98 26.77 -43.80 -27.38
CA GLN A 98 27.46 -43.47 -26.12
C GLN A 98 28.25 -42.15 -25.99
N HIS A 99 28.27 -41.72 -24.72
CA HIS A 99 29.10 -40.69 -24.08
C HIS A 99 28.78 -39.19 -24.23
N SER A 100 28.00 -38.73 -23.25
CA SER A 100 28.47 -37.78 -22.22
C SER A 100 28.89 -36.37 -22.65
N SER A 101 27.97 -35.43 -22.50
CA SER A 101 28.29 -34.09 -21.97
C SER A 101 27.22 -33.65 -20.97
N LEU A 102 27.58 -33.63 -19.68
CA LEU A 102 26.78 -33.01 -18.63
C LEU A 102 26.83 -31.49 -18.80
N SER A 103 25.83 -30.92 -19.45
CA SER A 103 25.58 -29.47 -19.39
C SER A 103 24.92 -29.15 -18.07
N ALA A 104 25.57 -28.32 -17.25
CA ALA A 104 25.03 -27.86 -15.97
C ALA A 104 23.69 -27.13 -16.17
N PRO A 105 22.78 -27.13 -15.18
CA PRO A 105 21.58 -26.30 -15.25
C PRO A 105 22.00 -24.84 -15.39
N ASN A 106 21.50 -24.19 -16.45
CA ASN A 106 21.78 -22.78 -16.71
C ASN A 106 21.33 -21.97 -15.50
N LYS A 107 22.26 -21.20 -14.90
CA LYS A 107 21.88 -20.18 -13.91
C LYS A 107 20.99 -19.18 -14.63
N TYR A 108 19.71 -19.11 -14.24
CA TYR A 108 18.85 -18.02 -14.68
C TYR A 108 19.45 -16.71 -14.17
N SER A 109 19.91 -15.86 -15.09
CA SER A 109 20.36 -14.52 -14.77
C SER A 109 19.18 -13.68 -14.33
N SER A 110 19.35 -12.86 -13.30
CA SER A 110 18.36 -11.84 -12.88
C SER A 110 18.10 -10.77 -13.95
N SER A 111 18.90 -10.74 -15.02
CA SER A 111 18.83 -9.78 -16.13
C SER A 111 17.99 -10.24 -17.34
N ALA A 112 17.19 -11.30 -17.22
CA ALA A 112 16.50 -11.92 -18.36
C ALA A 112 15.17 -11.22 -18.78
N HIS A 113 14.68 -10.27 -17.99
CA HIS A 113 13.57 -9.39 -18.36
C HIS A 113 14.02 -7.93 -18.24
N PRO A 114 13.84 -7.10 -19.28
CA PRO A 114 14.13 -5.68 -19.17
C PRO A 114 13.20 -5.07 -18.12
N ALA A 115 13.76 -4.32 -17.18
CA ALA A 115 12.97 -3.63 -16.17
C ALA A 115 11.96 -2.70 -16.87
N ARG A 116 10.66 -2.87 -16.58
CA ARG A 116 9.61 -1.96 -17.04
C ARG A 116 10.01 -0.55 -16.61
N ARG A 117 10.21 0.36 -17.57
CA ARG A 117 10.58 1.75 -17.29
C ARG A 117 9.52 2.38 -16.39
N LEU A 118 9.95 2.98 -15.28
CA LEU A 118 9.04 3.69 -14.39
C LEU A 118 8.39 4.87 -15.14
N LYS A 119 7.10 5.08 -14.91
CA LYS A 119 6.30 6.13 -15.55
C LYS A 119 5.52 6.93 -14.53
N SER A 120 5.14 8.14 -14.92
CA SER A 120 4.11 8.90 -14.23
C SER A 120 2.73 8.28 -14.44
N GLN A 121 1.86 8.37 -13.43
CA GLN A 121 0.42 8.13 -13.60
C GLN A 121 -0.24 9.25 -14.44
N TYR A 122 0.31 10.47 -14.40
CA TYR A 122 -0.22 11.65 -15.09
C TYR A 122 0.92 12.44 -15.76
N PRO A 123 1.42 12.00 -16.93
CA PRO A 123 2.55 12.63 -17.61
C PRO A 123 2.36 14.13 -17.90
N ARG A 124 3.45 14.92 -17.90
CA ARG A 124 3.37 16.32 -18.33
C ARG A 124 3.01 16.41 -19.81
N GLY A 125 2.14 17.35 -20.15
CA GLY A 125 1.70 17.56 -21.53
C GLY A 125 0.73 16.50 -22.05
N ASP A 126 0.18 15.66 -21.17
CA ASP A 126 -0.99 14.85 -21.53
C ASP A 126 -2.18 15.75 -21.89
N THR A 127 -3.03 15.26 -22.80
CA THR A 127 -4.21 15.95 -23.31
C THR A 127 -5.45 15.76 -22.43
N GLU A 128 -5.38 14.91 -21.41
CA GLU A 128 -6.48 14.62 -20.48
C GLU A 128 -6.57 15.67 -19.37
N ASN A 129 -7.63 16.48 -19.38
CA ASN A 129 -7.92 17.43 -18.31
C ASN A 129 -8.39 16.71 -17.03
N HIS A 130 -7.94 17.19 -15.87
CA HIS A 130 -8.36 16.69 -14.55
C HIS A 130 -9.85 16.95 -14.27
N VAL A 131 -10.41 18.02 -14.81
CA VAL A 131 -11.81 18.43 -14.69
C VAL A 131 -12.36 18.75 -16.08
N GLU A 132 -13.50 18.14 -16.43
CA GLU A 132 -14.17 18.37 -17.72
C GLU A 132 -15.10 19.59 -17.67
N TYR A 133 -15.82 19.81 -16.58
CA TYR A 133 -16.80 20.90 -16.45
C TYR A 133 -16.85 21.50 -15.03
N ILE A 134 -17.15 22.81 -14.96
CA ILE A 134 -17.63 23.51 -13.77
C ILE A 134 -19.07 23.92 -14.01
N LEU A 135 -19.97 23.60 -13.08
CA LEU A 135 -21.39 23.91 -13.16
C LEU A 135 -21.82 24.78 -11.98
N VAL A 136 -22.74 25.71 -12.21
CA VAL A 136 -23.36 26.52 -11.16
C VAL A 136 -24.88 26.55 -11.33
N ALA A 137 -25.59 26.18 -10.28
CA ALA A 137 -27.05 26.23 -10.20
C ALA A 137 -27.53 27.13 -9.05
N SER A 138 -28.74 27.65 -9.15
CA SER A 138 -29.39 28.40 -8.06
C SER A 138 -30.88 28.09 -7.97
N PHE A 139 -31.48 28.45 -6.85
CA PHE A 139 -32.91 28.26 -6.61
C PHE A 139 -33.68 29.56 -6.89
N ASP A 140 -34.50 29.56 -7.95
CA ASP A 140 -35.49 30.59 -8.22
C ASP A 140 -36.84 30.23 -7.57
N ILE A 141 -37.57 31.23 -7.07
CA ILE A 141 -38.83 31.01 -6.33
C ILE A 141 -40.00 30.70 -7.26
N ASP A 142 -39.98 31.29 -8.46
CA ASP A 142 -41.06 31.20 -9.43
C ASP A 142 -40.80 30.06 -10.45
N LYS A 143 -39.53 29.65 -10.63
CA LYS A 143 -39.10 28.59 -11.56
C LYS A 143 -38.51 27.33 -10.92
N GLY A 144 -38.12 27.35 -9.65
CA GLY A 144 -37.42 26.24 -9.00
C GLY A 144 -35.91 26.22 -9.31
N PRO A 145 -35.27 25.03 -9.27
CA PRO A 145 -33.86 24.87 -9.63
C PRO A 145 -33.56 25.33 -11.07
N ILE A 146 -32.56 26.20 -11.22
CA ILE A 146 -32.09 26.68 -12.52
C ILE A 146 -30.57 26.56 -12.64
N MET A 147 -30.07 26.25 -13.83
CA MET A 147 -28.66 26.32 -14.17
C MET A 147 -28.31 27.80 -14.48
N GLU A 148 -27.37 28.39 -13.74
CA GLU A 148 -26.93 29.78 -13.97
C GLU A 148 -25.80 29.84 -15.01
N HIS A 149 -24.73 29.05 -14.81
CA HIS A 149 -23.52 29.10 -15.63
C HIS A 149 -22.88 27.72 -15.75
N GLN A 150 -22.22 27.49 -16.89
CA GLN A 150 -21.50 26.26 -17.23
C GLN A 150 -20.19 26.64 -17.92
N TYR A 151 -19.10 25.94 -17.63
CA TYR A 151 -17.79 26.16 -18.24
C TYR A 151 -17.06 24.82 -18.44
N PRO A 152 -16.29 24.61 -19.53
CA PRO A 152 -15.97 25.53 -20.62
C PRO A 152 -17.05 25.61 -21.71
N VAL A 153 -17.92 24.61 -21.79
CA VAL A 153 -19.01 24.51 -22.79
C VAL A 153 -20.28 24.05 -22.07
N ALA A 154 -21.45 24.50 -22.53
CA ALA A 154 -22.73 24.00 -22.04
C ALA A 154 -22.92 22.52 -22.39
N ILE A 155 -23.29 21.74 -21.37
CA ILE A 155 -23.61 20.32 -21.50
C ILE A 155 -24.97 20.18 -22.20
N THR A 156 -25.08 19.27 -23.15
CA THR A 156 -26.39 18.89 -23.70
C THR A 156 -27.03 17.79 -22.87
N GLY A 157 -28.26 18.07 -22.44
CA GLY A 157 -29.10 17.22 -21.61
C GLY A 157 -30.28 18.05 -21.11
N ASP A 158 -30.97 17.54 -20.10
CA ASP A 158 -31.97 18.32 -19.36
C ASP A 158 -31.25 19.18 -18.29
N GLU A 159 -31.07 20.47 -18.57
CA GLU A 159 -30.44 21.43 -17.66
C GLU A 159 -31.22 21.59 -16.34
N HIS A 160 -32.55 21.39 -16.38
CA HIS A 160 -33.39 21.45 -15.18
C HIS A 160 -33.13 20.23 -14.29
N MET A 161 -33.05 19.03 -14.88
CA MET A 161 -32.67 17.81 -14.16
C MET A 161 -31.27 17.93 -13.50
N LEU A 162 -30.29 18.54 -14.19
CA LEU A 162 -28.98 18.77 -13.60
C LEU A 162 -29.03 19.78 -12.43
N ALA A 163 -29.82 20.84 -12.55
CA ALA A 163 -30.03 21.81 -11.47
C ALA A 163 -30.74 21.21 -10.25
N GLU A 164 -31.71 20.31 -10.46
CA GLU A 164 -32.38 19.55 -9.39
C GLU A 164 -31.37 18.67 -8.61
N LEU A 165 -30.54 17.89 -9.31
CA LEU A 165 -29.50 17.07 -8.67
C LEU A 165 -28.45 17.89 -7.91
N MET A 166 -28.20 19.13 -8.35
CA MET A 166 -27.32 20.07 -7.65
C MET A 166 -27.97 20.76 -6.42
N LEU A 167 -29.28 20.67 -6.23
CA LEU A 167 -30.01 21.39 -5.18
C LEU A 167 -30.92 20.40 -4.41
N PRO A 168 -30.36 19.63 -3.46
CA PRO A 168 -31.05 18.51 -2.83
C PRO A 168 -32.23 18.94 -1.94
N ASP A 169 -33.12 17.99 -1.66
CA ASP A 169 -34.22 18.15 -0.71
C ASP A 169 -33.70 18.69 0.64
N GLN A 170 -34.36 19.74 1.15
CA GLN A 170 -34.03 20.45 2.39
C GLN A 170 -32.71 21.26 2.40
N ALA A 171 -32.03 21.48 1.26
CA ALA A 171 -30.82 22.32 1.20
C ALA A 171 -30.99 23.71 1.86
N HIS A 172 -32.16 24.33 1.68
CA HIS A 172 -32.51 25.65 2.23
C HIS A 172 -32.60 25.72 3.77
N VAL A 173 -32.63 24.57 4.47
CA VAL A 173 -32.66 24.48 5.95
C VAL A 173 -31.23 24.45 6.52
N ARG A 174 -30.21 24.28 5.67
CA ARG A 174 -28.81 24.16 6.06
C ARG A 174 -27.99 25.31 5.47
N ASN A 175 -27.01 25.80 6.22
CA ASN A 175 -26.05 26.79 5.72
C ASN A 175 -25.19 26.21 4.60
N GLN A 176 -24.86 24.92 4.69
CA GLN A 176 -24.07 24.19 3.71
C GLN A 176 -24.54 22.74 3.63
N ASP A 177 -24.53 22.16 2.43
CA ASP A 177 -24.65 20.72 2.21
C ASP A 177 -23.73 20.29 1.04
N TRP A 178 -23.37 19.02 0.99
CA TRP A 178 -22.56 18.43 -0.07
C TRP A 178 -23.37 17.36 -0.78
N THR A 179 -23.23 17.24 -2.09
CA THR A 179 -23.88 16.19 -2.89
C THR A 179 -22.90 15.58 -3.88
N ILE A 180 -23.13 14.32 -4.20
CA ILE A 180 -22.36 13.56 -5.17
C ILE A 180 -23.35 12.84 -6.07
N PHE A 181 -23.16 12.99 -7.37
CA PHE A 181 -23.91 12.25 -8.38
C PHE A 181 -23.00 11.93 -9.56
N PHE A 182 -23.40 10.94 -10.37
CA PHE A 182 -22.62 10.45 -11.49
C PHE A 182 -23.32 10.80 -12.80
N LEU A 183 -22.52 11.17 -13.81
CA LEU A 183 -22.97 11.40 -15.17
C LEU A 183 -22.29 10.41 -16.10
N HIS A 184 -23.04 9.86 -17.04
CA HIS A 184 -22.57 8.98 -18.08
C HIS A 184 -22.28 9.83 -19.32
N LYS A 185 -21.04 9.77 -19.81
CA LYS A 185 -20.69 10.39 -21.09
C LYS A 185 -21.24 9.56 -22.24
N ASP A 186 -21.83 10.17 -23.27
CA ASP A 186 -22.07 9.47 -24.53
C ASP A 186 -20.74 9.41 -25.31
N THR A 187 -20.20 8.22 -25.51
CA THR A 187 -18.93 7.99 -26.21
C THR A 187 -19.09 7.55 -27.66
N SER A 188 -20.30 7.55 -28.21
CA SER A 188 -20.54 7.07 -29.59
C SER A 188 -19.66 7.74 -30.67
N GLN A 189 -19.29 9.01 -30.49
CA GLN A 189 -18.36 9.72 -31.39
C GLN A 189 -16.88 9.54 -31.03
N ASP A 190 -16.56 9.46 -29.73
CA ASP A 190 -15.18 9.24 -29.26
C ASP A 190 -14.69 7.81 -29.59
N GLU A 191 -15.59 6.82 -29.55
CA GLU A 191 -15.35 5.42 -29.94
C GLU A 191 -15.02 5.30 -31.44
N GLU A 192 -15.75 6.00 -32.32
CA GLU A 192 -15.44 6.02 -33.77
C GLU A 192 -14.06 6.65 -34.05
N GLU A 193 -13.74 7.82 -33.48
CA GLU A 193 -12.42 8.45 -33.67
C GLU A 193 -11.27 7.57 -33.11
N ALA A 194 -11.50 6.85 -32.00
CA ALA A 194 -10.53 5.95 -31.41
C ALA A 194 -10.29 4.68 -32.24
N GLU A 195 -11.35 4.05 -32.76
CA GLU A 195 -11.22 2.89 -33.67
C GLU A 195 -10.49 3.27 -34.95
N GLU A 196 -10.81 4.42 -35.56
CA GLU A 196 -10.11 4.91 -36.77
C GLU A 196 -8.61 5.13 -36.52
N LYS A 197 -8.25 5.69 -35.35
CA LYS A 197 -6.86 5.92 -34.94
C LYS A 197 -6.13 4.60 -34.65
N ALA A 198 -6.81 3.60 -34.08
CA ALA A 198 -6.28 2.26 -33.86
C ALA A 198 -6.09 1.48 -35.18
N GLU A 199 -7.01 1.61 -36.13
CA GLU A 199 -6.89 1.01 -37.47
C GLU A 199 -5.71 1.62 -38.24
N ARG A 200 -5.58 2.95 -38.24
CA ARG A 200 -4.42 3.65 -38.82
C ARG A 200 -3.09 3.21 -38.19
N ARG A 201 -3.05 2.92 -36.88
CA ARG A 201 -1.88 2.34 -36.19
C ARG A 201 -1.60 0.90 -36.62
N ARG A 202 -2.63 0.03 -36.72
CA ARG A 202 -2.48 -1.35 -37.23
C ARG A 202 -1.95 -1.38 -38.67
N LEU A 203 -2.46 -0.51 -39.53
CA LEU A 203 -1.98 -0.33 -40.91
C LEU A 203 -0.51 0.13 -40.96
N ARG A 204 -0.10 1.06 -40.09
CA ARG A 204 1.32 1.46 -39.97
C ARG A 204 2.22 0.30 -39.54
N LYS A 205 1.82 -0.46 -38.50
CA LYS A 205 2.59 -1.62 -38.00
C LYS A 205 2.73 -2.72 -39.05
N ALA A 206 1.63 -3.12 -39.69
CA ALA A 206 1.65 -4.11 -40.77
C ALA A 206 2.52 -3.66 -41.97
N LYS A 207 2.52 -2.36 -42.30
CA LYS A 207 3.38 -1.80 -43.36
C LYS A 207 4.86 -1.78 -42.99
N LYS A 208 5.20 -1.61 -41.70
CA LYS A 208 6.57 -1.71 -41.18
C LYS A 208 7.06 -3.16 -41.19
N GLU A 209 6.23 -4.09 -40.74
CA GLU A 209 6.52 -5.54 -40.75
C GLU A 209 6.69 -6.07 -42.18
N ALA A 210 5.81 -5.68 -43.12
CA ALA A 210 5.95 -6.03 -44.54
C ALA A 210 7.22 -5.43 -45.18
N ARG A 211 7.63 -4.22 -44.77
CA ARG A 211 8.89 -3.61 -45.21
C ARG A 211 10.10 -4.36 -44.66
N ALA A 212 10.06 -4.83 -43.41
CA ALA A 212 11.10 -5.66 -42.81
C ALA A 212 11.23 -7.03 -43.51
N ALA A 213 10.11 -7.69 -43.81
CA ALA A 213 10.10 -8.95 -44.56
C ALA A 213 10.65 -8.81 -45.99
N LEU A 214 10.51 -7.64 -46.62
CA LEU A 214 11.15 -7.33 -47.90
C LEU A 214 12.68 -7.17 -47.78
N PHE A 215 13.20 -6.68 -46.64
CA PHE A 215 14.65 -6.63 -46.39
C PHE A 215 15.28 -8.03 -46.24
N GLU A 216 14.56 -9.02 -45.71
CA GLU A 216 15.03 -10.42 -45.68
C GLU A 216 15.10 -11.07 -47.08
N SER A 217 14.48 -10.47 -48.11
CA SER A 217 14.48 -11.02 -49.48
C SER A 217 15.71 -10.68 -50.33
N GLY A 218 16.68 -9.94 -49.78
CA GLY A 218 18.06 -9.91 -50.29
C GLY A 218 18.30 -9.13 -51.58
N ASN A 219 18.09 -7.80 -51.57
CA ASN A 219 18.84 -6.87 -52.41
C ASN A 219 18.70 -5.40 -51.94
N VAL A 220 19.74 -4.59 -52.20
CA VAL A 220 19.92 -3.13 -51.96
C VAL A 220 20.77 -2.72 -50.73
N ASP A 221 21.64 -1.73 -50.96
CA ASP A 221 22.76 -1.24 -50.13
C ASP A 221 22.32 -0.54 -48.80
N PRO A 222 23.13 -0.59 -47.72
CA PRO A 222 22.76 -0.06 -46.41
C PRO A 222 23.25 1.39 -46.18
N LEU A 223 22.91 2.33 -47.08
CA LEU A 223 23.29 3.75 -46.96
C LEU A 223 22.11 4.73 -47.11
N GLU A 224 21.03 4.51 -46.36
CA GLU A 224 20.00 5.54 -46.13
C GLU A 224 19.23 5.31 -44.80
N ARG A 225 19.89 5.56 -43.66
CA ARG A 225 19.18 5.80 -42.39
C ARG A 225 18.71 7.26 -42.38
N VAL A 226 17.49 7.48 -42.88
CA VAL A 226 16.80 8.77 -42.69
C VAL A 226 16.41 8.90 -41.22
N GLU A 227 16.84 9.99 -40.59
CA GLU A 227 16.46 10.35 -39.22
C GLU A 227 14.95 10.58 -39.13
N GLY A 228 14.33 10.03 -38.08
CA GLY A 228 12.87 10.02 -37.92
C GLY A 228 12.46 9.36 -36.61
N SER A 229 12.89 9.94 -35.49
CA SER A 229 12.61 9.46 -34.14
C SER A 229 11.15 9.75 -33.72
N GLU A 230 10.21 8.94 -34.21
CA GLU A 230 8.80 8.90 -33.76
C GLU A 230 8.32 7.47 -33.47
N GLU A 231 9.15 6.66 -32.80
CA GLU A 231 8.80 5.34 -32.27
C GLU A 231 9.51 5.20 -30.91
N ASP A 232 8.91 4.75 -29.81
CA ASP A 232 7.72 3.91 -29.66
C ASP A 232 6.88 4.37 -28.44
N SER A 233 5.58 4.64 -28.62
CA SER A 233 4.66 5.01 -27.52
C SER A 233 3.60 3.92 -27.25
N SER A 234 3.82 2.70 -27.76
CA SER A 234 2.90 1.56 -27.63
C SER A 234 3.42 0.52 -26.63
N GLU A 235 3.66 0.96 -25.40
CA GLU A 235 3.93 0.03 -24.29
C GLU A 235 2.64 -0.56 -23.71
N GLU A 236 2.72 -1.81 -23.28
CA GLU A 236 1.61 -2.64 -22.79
C GLU A 236 1.17 -2.24 -21.38
N ASP A 237 0.43 -1.13 -21.28
CA ASP A 237 -0.21 -0.70 -20.04
C ASP A 237 -1.29 -1.71 -19.58
N GLU A 238 -1.31 -1.99 -18.27
CA GLU A 238 -2.35 -2.82 -17.65
C GLU A 238 -3.73 -2.15 -17.83
N PRO A 239 -4.77 -2.89 -18.25
CA PRO A 239 -6.06 -2.29 -18.58
C PRO A 239 -6.74 -1.73 -17.33
N GLU A 240 -7.03 -0.43 -17.37
CA GLU A 240 -7.95 0.22 -16.43
C GLU A 240 -9.38 -0.18 -16.78
N GLY A 241 -9.77 -1.41 -16.40
CA GLY A 241 -11.03 -2.04 -16.79
C GLY A 241 -12.27 -1.18 -16.49
N GLY A 242 -12.88 -0.65 -17.55
CA GLY A 242 -14.11 0.16 -17.51
C GLY A 242 -15.22 -0.46 -18.36
N GLU A 243 -16.37 -0.77 -17.74
CA GLU A 243 -17.49 -1.44 -18.42
C GLU A 243 -18.39 -0.46 -19.20
N GLY A 244 -17.94 0.01 -20.36
CA GLY A 244 -18.66 0.98 -21.19
C GLY A 244 -18.24 2.44 -20.94
N PRO A 245 -19.06 3.44 -21.29
CA PRO A 245 -18.63 4.84 -21.34
C PRO A 245 -18.07 5.37 -20.00
N PRO A 246 -17.10 6.30 -20.01
CA PRO A 246 -16.55 6.89 -18.80
C PRO A 246 -17.62 7.48 -17.89
N LEU A 247 -17.50 7.21 -16.58
CA LEU A 247 -18.26 7.90 -15.56
C LEU A 247 -17.57 9.24 -15.27
N ILE A 248 -18.36 10.30 -15.26
CA ILE A 248 -17.98 11.61 -14.76
C ILE A 248 -18.54 11.73 -13.34
N TYR A 249 -17.64 11.85 -12.38
CA TYR A 249 -17.96 12.04 -10.98
C TYR A 249 -18.19 13.53 -10.71
N VAL A 250 -19.32 13.87 -10.09
CA VAL A 250 -19.66 15.26 -9.78
C VAL A 250 -19.59 15.48 -8.28
N LEU A 251 -18.67 16.32 -7.81
CA LEU A 251 -18.67 16.86 -6.46
C LEU A 251 -19.39 18.20 -6.48
N ASN A 252 -20.51 18.32 -5.76
CA ASN A 252 -21.29 19.54 -5.68
C ASN A 252 -21.36 20.09 -4.26
N LEU A 253 -21.14 21.39 -4.13
CA LEU A 253 -21.24 22.17 -2.90
C LEU A 253 -22.46 23.08 -2.97
N VAL A 254 -23.36 22.98 -2.00
CA VAL A 254 -24.52 23.87 -1.85
C VAL A 254 -24.31 24.78 -0.66
N ASN A 255 -24.59 26.07 -0.82
CA ASN A 255 -24.44 27.08 0.23
C ASN A 255 -25.68 28.00 0.26
N THR A 256 -26.22 28.20 1.44
CA THR A 256 -27.41 29.03 1.71
C THR A 256 -27.00 30.22 2.54
N LYS A 257 -27.08 31.44 1.96
CA LYS A 257 -26.84 32.69 2.68
C LYS A 257 -28.16 33.38 2.98
N GLN A 258 -28.39 33.72 4.26
CA GLN A 258 -29.55 34.51 4.67
C GLN A 258 -29.39 35.94 4.14
N ASP A 259 -30.39 36.43 3.41
CA ASP A 259 -30.40 37.74 2.76
C ASP A 259 -31.80 38.35 2.84
N LYS A 260 -31.92 39.45 3.58
CA LYS A 260 -33.18 40.18 3.79
C LYS A 260 -33.70 40.87 2.53
N THR A 261 -32.88 41.01 1.49
CA THR A 261 -33.28 41.59 0.20
C THR A 261 -33.86 40.54 -0.76
N ALA A 262 -33.56 39.26 -0.53
CA ALA A 262 -34.14 38.16 -1.29
C ALA A 262 -35.61 37.91 -0.89
N LYS A 263 -36.50 37.69 -1.87
CA LYS A 263 -37.94 37.40 -1.68
C LYS A 263 -38.23 36.30 -0.63
N ARG A 264 -37.34 35.30 -0.47
CA ARG A 264 -37.47 34.17 0.48
C ARG A 264 -36.67 34.36 1.78
N GLY A 265 -36.01 35.50 1.97
CA GLY A 265 -35.10 35.75 3.10
C GLY A 265 -33.73 35.06 3.01
N ALA A 266 -33.48 34.28 1.95
CA ALA A 266 -32.21 33.61 1.70
C ALA A 266 -31.96 33.41 0.20
N VAL A 267 -30.67 33.32 -0.17
CA VAL A 267 -30.17 32.96 -1.49
C VAL A 267 -29.46 31.62 -1.40
N VAL A 268 -29.87 30.67 -2.24
CA VAL A 268 -29.27 29.32 -2.33
C VAL A 268 -28.57 29.19 -3.67
N LYS A 269 -27.28 28.85 -3.65
CA LYS A 269 -26.49 28.54 -4.85
C LYS A 269 -25.67 27.27 -4.64
N ALA A 270 -25.44 26.56 -5.73
CA ALA A 270 -24.65 25.36 -5.81
C ALA A 270 -23.56 25.50 -6.86
N MET A 271 -22.36 24.97 -6.59
CA MET A 271 -21.25 24.90 -7.55
C MET A 271 -20.67 23.50 -7.53
N ALA A 272 -20.43 22.93 -8.72
CA ALA A 272 -19.95 21.58 -8.88
C ALA A 272 -18.70 21.49 -9.78
N ILE A 273 -17.84 20.54 -9.44
CA ILE A 273 -16.72 20.07 -10.26
C ILE A 273 -17.09 18.71 -10.84
N CYS A 274 -16.98 18.58 -12.16
CA CYS A 274 -17.20 17.35 -12.91
C CYS A 274 -15.84 16.77 -13.37
N THR A 275 -15.42 15.65 -12.79
CA THR A 275 -14.09 15.05 -12.99
C THR A 275 -14.18 13.57 -13.38
N ARG A 276 -13.16 13.05 -14.09
CA ARG A 276 -12.96 11.60 -14.27
C ARG A 276 -12.28 10.95 -13.08
N HIS A 277 -11.71 11.72 -12.17
CA HIS A 277 -10.94 11.19 -11.06
C HIS A 277 -11.86 10.65 -9.96
N PRO A 278 -11.70 9.37 -9.55
CA PRO A 278 -12.53 8.80 -8.49
C PRO A 278 -12.30 9.52 -7.15
N PHE A 279 -11.12 10.11 -6.93
CA PHE A 279 -10.75 10.86 -5.72
C PHE A 279 -11.31 12.30 -5.67
N LEU A 280 -12.51 12.53 -6.20
CA LEU A 280 -13.20 13.83 -6.31
C LEU A 280 -13.18 14.74 -5.06
N HIS A 281 -13.01 14.17 -3.86
CA HIS A 281 -13.01 14.90 -2.59
C HIS A 281 -11.85 15.88 -2.41
N ILE A 282 -10.74 15.69 -3.14
CA ILE A 282 -9.58 16.57 -3.10
C ILE A 282 -9.91 18.03 -3.46
N TYR A 283 -11.03 18.25 -4.18
CA TYR A 283 -11.47 19.57 -4.63
C TYR A 283 -12.36 20.33 -3.64
N LYS A 284 -12.72 19.74 -2.47
CA LYS A 284 -13.54 20.42 -1.44
C LYS A 284 -13.00 21.83 -1.06
N PRO A 285 -11.68 22.06 -0.85
CA PRO A 285 -11.16 23.39 -0.51
C PRO A 285 -11.34 24.43 -1.62
N LEU A 286 -11.20 24.01 -2.88
CA LEU A 286 -11.35 24.88 -4.05
C LEU A 286 -12.81 25.31 -4.26
N LEU A 287 -13.76 24.36 -4.17
CA LEU A 287 -15.19 24.65 -4.28
C LEU A 287 -15.66 25.64 -3.20
N LEU A 288 -15.16 25.52 -1.97
CA LEU A 288 -15.49 26.44 -0.88
C LEU A 288 -15.10 27.88 -1.21
N LEU A 289 -13.88 28.09 -1.72
CA LEU A 289 -13.36 29.42 -2.07
C LEU A 289 -14.07 30.00 -3.31
N ALA A 290 -14.16 29.22 -4.39
CA ALA A 290 -14.76 29.66 -5.65
C ALA A 290 -16.26 29.96 -5.51
N LEU A 291 -17.01 29.17 -4.74
CA LEU A 291 -18.43 29.48 -4.48
C LEU A 291 -18.56 30.72 -3.57
N GLU A 292 -17.71 30.92 -2.57
CA GLU A 292 -17.77 32.12 -1.74
C GLU A 292 -17.50 33.41 -2.54
N GLU A 293 -16.55 33.34 -3.47
CA GLU A 293 -16.24 34.40 -4.44
C GLU A 293 -17.40 34.64 -5.42
N TYR A 294 -17.95 33.59 -6.02
CA TYR A 294 -19.10 33.69 -6.91
C TYR A 294 -20.35 34.29 -6.22
N PHE A 295 -20.50 34.10 -4.90
CA PHE A 295 -21.51 34.80 -4.10
C PHE A 295 -21.26 36.31 -3.94
N LYS A 296 -20.01 36.77 -4.00
CA LYS A 296 -19.64 38.21 -3.96
C LYS A 296 -19.76 38.85 -5.34
N THR A 297 -19.33 38.12 -6.38
CA THR A 297 -19.30 38.55 -7.78
C THR A 297 -19.72 37.39 -8.69
N PRO A 298 -21.01 37.26 -9.03
CA PRO A 298 -21.51 36.15 -9.84
C PRO A 298 -21.14 36.36 -11.32
N GLN A 299 -19.91 36.00 -11.69
CA GLN A 299 -19.37 36.14 -13.05
C GLN A 299 -18.91 34.78 -13.60
N PRO A 300 -19.03 34.54 -14.92
CA PRO A 300 -18.49 33.34 -15.56
C PRO A 300 -16.96 33.18 -15.43
N SER A 301 -16.23 34.27 -15.21
CA SER A 301 -14.76 34.25 -15.02
C SER A 301 -14.33 33.39 -13.84
N THR A 302 -15.06 33.41 -12.72
CA THR A 302 -14.77 32.58 -11.54
C THR A 302 -14.80 31.08 -11.87
N LEU A 303 -15.67 30.64 -12.78
CA LEU A 303 -15.71 29.25 -13.23
C LEU A 303 -14.51 28.92 -14.12
N ALA A 304 -14.08 29.86 -14.97
CA ALA A 304 -12.92 29.70 -15.84
C ALA A 304 -11.61 29.67 -15.04
N GLU A 305 -11.47 30.55 -14.05
CA GLU A 305 -10.33 30.60 -13.12
C GLU A 305 -10.24 29.31 -12.28
N LEU A 306 -11.38 28.78 -11.80
CA LEU A 306 -11.42 27.48 -11.11
C LEU A 306 -11.03 26.33 -12.04
N TYR A 307 -11.57 26.30 -13.25
CA TYR A 307 -11.28 25.27 -14.24
C TYR A 307 -9.78 25.21 -14.59
N GLU A 308 -9.19 26.36 -14.91
CA GLU A 308 -7.79 26.48 -15.27
C GLU A 308 -6.88 26.16 -14.08
N ALA A 309 -7.21 26.65 -12.87
CA ALA A 309 -6.47 26.33 -11.65
C ALA A 309 -6.42 24.82 -11.37
N VAL A 310 -7.54 24.10 -11.54
CA VAL A 310 -7.56 22.65 -11.34
C VAL A 310 -6.80 21.90 -12.44
N ASN A 311 -6.97 22.30 -13.71
CA ASN A 311 -6.34 21.61 -14.84
C ASN A 311 -4.84 21.89 -14.98
N THR A 312 -4.31 22.96 -14.37
CA THR A 312 -2.87 23.24 -14.28
C THR A 312 -2.15 22.55 -13.10
N MET A 313 -2.85 21.70 -12.34
CA MET A 313 -2.28 20.92 -11.23
C MET A 313 -1.23 19.90 -11.73
N ASP A 314 0.03 20.06 -11.32
CA ASP A 314 1.11 19.11 -11.65
C ASP A 314 1.00 17.85 -10.77
N LEU A 315 0.69 16.71 -11.41
CA LEU A 315 0.70 15.36 -10.83
C LEU A 315 1.84 14.49 -11.41
N SER A 316 2.72 15.06 -12.22
CA SER A 316 3.64 14.29 -13.06
C SER A 316 4.75 13.55 -12.33
N LEU A 317 4.97 13.85 -11.05
CA LEU A 317 5.90 13.12 -10.18
C LEU A 317 5.26 11.89 -9.50
N MET A 318 3.94 11.70 -9.61
CA MET A 318 3.28 10.54 -9.02
C MET A 318 3.54 9.28 -9.87
N PRO A 319 4.16 8.23 -9.33
CA PRO A 319 4.50 7.02 -10.07
C PRO A 319 3.25 6.21 -10.41
N LYS A 320 3.22 5.62 -11.61
CA LYS A 320 2.24 4.62 -12.03
C LYS A 320 2.59 3.28 -11.38
N LEU A 321 1.73 2.83 -10.47
CA LEU A 321 1.89 1.56 -9.74
C LEU A 321 1.12 0.43 -10.44
N SER A 322 1.71 -0.78 -10.48
CA SER A 322 1.03 -1.97 -11.01
C SER A 322 -0.20 -2.34 -10.17
N ILE A 323 -1.09 -3.20 -10.68
CA ILE A 323 -2.23 -3.71 -9.90
C ILE A 323 -1.77 -4.37 -8.59
N LEU A 324 -0.68 -5.14 -8.61
CA LEU A 324 -0.12 -5.79 -7.43
C LEU A 324 0.44 -4.76 -6.42
N GLU A 325 1.16 -3.75 -6.90
CA GLU A 325 1.71 -2.70 -6.05
C GLU A 325 0.61 -1.84 -5.40
N ARG A 326 -0.42 -1.47 -6.17
CA ARG A 326 -1.61 -0.79 -5.64
C ARG A 326 -2.30 -1.63 -4.56
N HIS A 327 -2.42 -2.94 -4.76
CA HIS A 327 -2.99 -3.83 -3.75
C HIS A 327 -2.14 -3.91 -2.48
N LEU A 328 -0.81 -3.99 -2.61
CA LEU A 328 0.13 -4.03 -1.48
C LEU A 328 0.12 -2.72 -0.68
N LEU A 329 0.16 -1.57 -1.36
CA LEU A 329 0.08 -0.25 -0.73
C LEU A 329 -1.25 -0.07 0.02
N GLN A 330 -2.38 -0.46 -0.57
CA GLN A 330 -3.68 -0.38 0.09
C GLN A 330 -3.88 -1.36 1.26
N ALA A 331 -3.05 -2.39 1.36
CA ALA A 331 -3.17 -3.44 2.39
C ALA A 331 -2.19 -3.25 3.56
N SER A 332 -1.31 -2.26 3.50
CA SER A 332 -0.27 -2.00 4.51
C SER A 332 -0.40 -0.60 5.09
N ASP A 333 -0.05 -0.42 6.36
CA ASP A 333 0.06 0.90 7.00
C ASP A 333 1.49 1.49 6.87
N ASN A 334 2.40 0.82 6.13
CA ASN A 334 3.80 1.21 5.96
C ASN A 334 3.96 2.42 5.00
N LYS A 335 4.14 3.61 5.59
CA LYS A 335 4.21 4.92 4.91
C LYS A 335 5.35 5.10 3.89
N ASP A 336 6.37 4.25 3.92
CA ASP A 336 7.54 4.29 3.02
C ASP A 336 7.60 3.10 2.04
N LEU A 337 6.48 2.43 1.81
CA LEU A 337 6.35 1.40 0.78
C LEU A 337 6.42 2.04 -0.62
N PHE A 338 7.28 1.51 -1.51
CA PHE A 338 7.54 2.06 -2.86
C PHE A 338 8.07 3.51 -2.91
N VAL A 339 8.66 4.00 -1.82
CA VAL A 339 9.27 5.35 -1.77
C VAL A 339 10.40 5.53 -2.80
N GLU A 340 11.07 4.44 -3.17
CA GLU A 340 12.06 4.37 -4.25
C GLU A 340 11.50 4.87 -5.58
N LYS A 341 10.23 4.58 -5.88
CA LYS A 341 9.59 5.02 -7.13
C LYS A 341 9.40 6.54 -7.17
N PHE A 342 9.10 7.17 -6.03
CA PHE A 342 9.09 8.63 -5.95
C PHE A 342 10.50 9.22 -6.08
N GLU A 343 11.49 8.60 -5.44
CA GLU A 343 12.92 8.98 -5.57
C GLU A 343 13.37 8.88 -7.04
N GLN A 344 12.98 7.83 -7.78
CA GLN A 344 13.26 7.64 -9.21
C GLN A 344 12.49 8.62 -10.12
N MET A 345 11.17 8.81 -9.94
CA MET A 345 10.37 9.77 -10.72
C MET A 345 10.93 11.19 -10.65
N ILE A 346 11.39 11.59 -9.46
CA ILE A 346 12.01 12.89 -9.28
C ILE A 346 13.37 12.97 -9.98
N GLN A 347 14.20 11.91 -9.92
CA GLN A 347 15.48 11.88 -10.63
C GLN A 347 15.29 11.96 -12.15
N MET A 348 14.31 11.23 -12.70
CA MET A 348 13.93 11.31 -14.13
C MET A 348 13.54 12.73 -14.52
N ARG A 349 12.63 13.35 -13.74
CA ARG A 349 12.22 14.75 -13.94
C ARG A 349 13.40 15.73 -13.87
N MET A 350 14.34 15.54 -12.95
CA MET A 350 15.55 16.37 -12.82
C MET A 350 16.54 16.19 -13.98
N ALA A 351 16.49 15.09 -14.72
CA ALA A 351 17.28 14.85 -15.94
C ALA A 351 16.57 15.47 -17.17
N GLU A 352 15.24 15.28 -17.29
CA GLU A 352 14.40 15.91 -18.30
C GLU A 352 14.53 17.45 -18.28
N ASP A 353 14.41 18.08 -17.10
CA ASP A 353 14.53 19.53 -16.93
C ASP A 353 15.92 20.08 -17.31
N LYS A 354 16.95 19.23 -17.43
CA LYS A 354 18.32 19.59 -17.87
C LYS A 354 18.60 19.30 -19.34
N GLY A 355 17.72 18.60 -20.03
CA GLY A 355 17.95 18.15 -21.41
C GLY A 355 18.97 17.00 -21.54
N GLU A 356 19.13 16.17 -20.51
CA GLU A 356 19.91 14.92 -20.59
C GLU A 356 19.15 13.90 -21.47
N ALA A 357 19.86 13.12 -22.32
CA ALA A 357 19.23 12.28 -23.34
C ALA A 357 18.66 10.95 -22.79
N LEU A 358 17.55 10.47 -23.36
CA LEU A 358 16.79 9.30 -22.88
C LEU A 358 17.57 7.98 -22.86
N ASP A 359 18.61 7.82 -23.68
CA ASP A 359 19.40 6.57 -23.74
C ASP A 359 20.37 6.42 -22.55
N ASP A 360 20.89 7.53 -22.00
CA ASP A 360 21.72 7.49 -20.78
C ASP A 360 20.89 7.12 -19.54
N MET A 361 19.57 7.31 -19.58
CA MET A 361 18.66 7.02 -18.46
C MET A 361 18.47 5.53 -18.20
N ALA A 362 18.66 4.67 -19.21
CA ALA A 362 18.57 3.22 -19.02
C ALA A 362 19.73 2.69 -18.17
N ALA A 363 20.95 3.19 -18.38
CA ALA A 363 22.11 2.87 -17.56
C ALA A 363 21.99 3.37 -16.11
N MET A 364 21.23 4.45 -15.89
CA MET A 364 20.92 4.96 -14.55
C MET A 364 19.93 4.07 -13.78
N SER A 365 19.14 3.23 -14.46
CA SER A 365 18.21 2.28 -13.81
C SER A 365 18.92 1.09 -13.13
N GLU A 366 20.16 0.77 -13.51
CA GLU A 366 20.90 -0.39 -12.98
C GLU A 366 21.87 -0.02 -11.84
N SER A 367 22.04 1.28 -11.53
CA SER A 367 23.05 1.78 -10.59
C SER A 367 22.43 2.50 -9.38
N PRO A 368 22.37 1.89 -8.18
CA PRO A 368 21.75 2.49 -6.98
C PRO A 368 22.66 3.54 -6.28
N GLU A 369 23.38 4.35 -7.06
CA GLU A 369 24.21 5.43 -6.52
C GLU A 369 23.35 6.64 -6.14
N ARG A 370 23.02 6.75 -4.84
CA ARG A 370 22.31 7.91 -4.27
C ARG A 370 23.07 9.22 -4.50
N ARG A 371 22.71 9.94 -5.57
CA ARG A 371 23.15 11.33 -5.81
C ARG A 371 22.64 12.24 -4.69
N PRO A 372 23.47 13.13 -4.12
CA PRO A 372 23.05 14.00 -3.01
C PRO A 372 22.11 15.12 -3.49
N GLY A 373 20.96 15.29 -2.83
CA GLY A 373 20.05 16.41 -3.08
C GLY A 373 18.58 16.19 -2.70
N LEU A 374 18.13 14.93 -2.61
CA LEU A 374 16.73 14.61 -2.33
C LEU A 374 16.43 14.57 -0.83
N VAL A 375 15.61 15.52 -0.37
CA VAL A 375 15.14 15.62 1.01
C VAL A 375 13.72 15.06 1.10
N ARG A 376 13.49 14.11 2.02
CA ARG A 376 12.13 13.73 2.42
C ARG A 376 11.49 14.88 3.18
N ASN A 377 10.25 15.23 2.87
CA ASN A 377 9.54 16.25 3.65
C ASN A 377 9.58 15.87 5.14
N GLY A 378 10.15 16.72 5.99
CA GLY A 378 10.46 16.41 7.40
C GLY A 378 10.07 17.54 8.34
N THR A 379 9.63 17.24 9.57
CA THR A 379 8.79 18.13 10.40
C THR A 379 9.50 19.32 11.07
N LYS A 380 10.55 19.90 10.46
CA LYS A 380 11.29 21.06 10.99
C LYS A 380 12.07 21.82 9.89
N ALA A 381 11.43 22.07 8.75
CA ALA A 381 12.02 22.81 7.61
C ALA A 381 11.16 24.04 7.25
N HIS A 382 11.12 25.02 8.14
CA HIS A 382 10.63 26.36 7.79
C HIS A 382 11.47 27.44 8.49
N VAL A 383 12.71 27.57 8.02
CA VAL A 383 13.53 28.79 7.87
C VAL A 383 14.77 28.33 7.08
N GLN A 384 15.27 29.19 6.18
CA GLN A 384 16.50 28.99 5.39
C GLN A 384 16.48 28.00 4.21
N GLN A 385 15.56 28.19 3.25
CA GLN A 385 15.94 28.30 1.82
C GLN A 385 14.76 28.79 0.97
N LEU A 386 14.67 30.11 0.80
CA LEU A 386 14.10 30.68 -0.42
C LEU A 386 15.08 30.40 -1.56
N ILE A 387 14.55 30.13 -2.77
CA ILE A 387 15.26 29.92 -4.05
C ILE A 387 15.68 28.44 -4.32
N HIS A 388 14.78 27.72 -5.03
CA HIS A 388 14.92 26.40 -5.69
C HIS A 388 14.98 25.11 -4.85
N SER A 389 13.81 24.60 -4.45
CA SER A 389 13.59 23.15 -4.25
C SER A 389 12.23 22.73 -4.82
N ASN A 390 12.13 22.58 -6.15
CA ASN A 390 10.89 22.16 -6.83
C ASN A 390 10.51 20.69 -6.57
N TYR A 391 11.39 19.95 -5.88
CA TYR A 391 11.34 18.49 -5.78
C TYR A 391 11.54 18.04 -4.33
N SER A 392 10.61 17.25 -3.81
CA SER A 392 10.65 16.68 -2.45
C SER A 392 10.06 15.28 -2.44
N VAL A 393 10.69 14.35 -1.72
CA VAL A 393 10.17 12.98 -1.58
C VAL A 393 9.03 12.97 -0.55
N PRO A 394 7.87 12.31 -0.82
CA PRO A 394 6.76 12.23 0.13
C PRO A 394 7.15 11.62 1.48
N ARG A 395 6.42 12.03 2.52
CA ARG A 395 6.46 11.39 3.86
C ARG A 395 5.73 10.06 3.91
N ASP A 396 4.69 9.99 3.09
CA ASP A 396 3.66 8.97 3.12
C ASP A 396 3.32 8.66 1.67
N THR A 397 3.69 7.48 1.20
CA THR A 397 3.54 7.09 -0.20
C THR A 397 2.11 6.76 -0.59
N HIS A 398 1.18 6.75 0.35
CA HIS A 398 -0.26 6.65 0.11
C HIS A 398 -0.84 7.94 -0.49
N GLU A 399 -0.25 9.10 -0.22
CA GLU A 399 -0.73 10.43 -0.61
C GLU A 399 0.36 11.23 -1.33
N PHE A 400 0.11 11.60 -2.59
CA PHE A 400 0.96 12.54 -3.31
C PHE A 400 0.55 13.99 -2.97
N GLU A 401 1.46 14.75 -2.38
CA GLU A 401 1.25 16.16 -2.01
C GLU A 401 1.57 17.07 -3.21
N THR A 402 0.57 17.81 -3.70
CA THR A 402 0.68 18.82 -4.76
C THR A 402 0.07 20.16 -4.32
N LYS A 403 0.07 21.17 -5.19
CA LYS A 403 -0.51 22.49 -4.93
C LYS A 403 -1.25 23.01 -6.15
N VAL A 404 -2.44 23.56 -5.93
CA VAL A 404 -3.22 24.31 -6.93
C VAL A 404 -3.11 25.80 -6.64
N MET A 405 -2.81 26.60 -7.65
CA MET A 405 -2.82 28.06 -7.55
C MET A 405 -4.20 28.60 -7.91
N TYR A 406 -4.96 29.08 -6.92
CA TYR A 406 -6.25 29.72 -7.13
C TYR A 406 -6.21 31.15 -6.58
N ASN A 407 -6.50 32.16 -7.41
CA ASN A 407 -6.42 33.59 -7.07
C ASN A 407 -5.09 34.02 -6.41
N GLY A 408 -3.97 33.43 -6.87
CA GLY A 408 -2.64 33.66 -6.32
C GLY A 408 -2.36 32.96 -4.97
N ILE A 409 -3.32 32.22 -4.42
CA ILE A 409 -3.18 31.45 -3.18
C ILE A 409 -2.77 30.01 -3.52
N PRO A 410 -1.63 29.49 -3.00
CA PRO A 410 -1.25 28.09 -3.15
C PRO A 410 -2.05 27.21 -2.19
N ILE A 411 -3.03 26.48 -2.72
CA ILE A 411 -3.87 25.54 -1.96
C ILE A 411 -3.19 24.17 -1.99
N PRO A 412 -2.78 23.59 -0.84
CA PRO A 412 -2.21 22.25 -0.81
C PRO A 412 -3.31 21.21 -1.07
N ILE A 413 -3.00 20.27 -1.96
CA ILE A 413 -3.88 19.16 -2.32
C ILE A 413 -3.13 17.85 -2.11
N LYS A 414 -3.85 16.82 -1.68
CA LYS A 414 -3.34 15.47 -1.49
C LYS A 414 -4.10 14.51 -2.39
N VAL A 415 -3.39 13.76 -3.24
CA VAL A 415 -3.98 12.81 -4.18
C VAL A 415 -3.64 11.38 -3.74
N PRO A 416 -4.62 10.48 -3.56
CA PRO A 416 -4.32 9.10 -3.20
C PRO A 416 -3.62 8.38 -4.35
N VAL A 417 -2.46 7.79 -4.05
CA VAL A 417 -1.53 7.19 -5.04
C VAL A 417 -2.06 5.85 -5.56
N ALA A 418 -2.79 5.10 -4.72
CA ALA A 418 -3.42 3.85 -5.09
C ALA A 418 -4.92 3.90 -4.78
N VAL A 419 -5.76 3.94 -5.83
CA VAL A 419 -7.23 3.82 -5.71
C VAL A 419 -7.68 2.46 -6.24
N SER A 420 -8.56 1.78 -5.50
CA SER A 420 -9.16 0.50 -5.92
C SER A 420 -10.30 0.76 -6.89
N PRO A 421 -10.66 -0.21 -7.76
CA PRO A 421 -11.94 -0.20 -8.45
C PRO A 421 -13.11 0.07 -7.47
N GLU A 422 -14.15 0.74 -7.96
CA GLU A 422 -15.37 1.10 -7.20
C GLU A 422 -15.16 2.02 -5.97
N THR A 423 -13.93 2.40 -5.63
CA THR A 423 -13.63 3.36 -4.55
C THR A 423 -13.69 4.78 -5.11
N VAL A 424 -14.82 5.44 -4.87
CA VAL A 424 -15.09 6.80 -5.35
C VAL A 424 -15.33 7.73 -4.16
N GLY A 425 -14.54 8.80 -4.07
CA GLY A 425 -14.54 9.77 -2.98
C GLY A 425 -14.00 9.26 -1.65
N ASP A 426 -14.04 10.13 -0.64
CA ASP A 426 -13.70 9.78 0.73
C ASP A 426 -14.96 9.31 1.45
N PHE A 427 -14.84 8.18 2.15
CA PHE A 427 -15.89 7.59 2.97
C PHE A 427 -15.23 6.64 3.98
N SER A 428 -15.92 6.33 5.07
CA SER A 428 -15.41 5.38 6.07
C SER A 428 -16.23 4.10 6.10
N LEU A 429 -15.59 2.98 5.79
CA LEU A 429 -16.16 1.64 6.00
C LEU A 429 -16.42 1.38 7.48
N VAL A 430 -15.56 1.89 8.37
CA VAL A 430 -15.72 1.75 9.82
C VAL A 430 -17.00 2.43 10.29
N LYS A 431 -17.28 3.66 9.82
CA LYS A 431 -18.54 4.38 10.10
C LYS A 431 -19.75 3.56 9.64
N LEU A 432 -19.75 3.08 8.39
CA LEU A 432 -20.84 2.26 7.83
C LEU A 432 -21.10 0.99 8.66
N ILE A 433 -20.04 0.26 9.01
CA ILE A 433 -20.13 -0.98 9.81
C ILE A 433 -20.68 -0.68 11.21
N GLN A 434 -20.19 0.36 11.88
CA GLN A 434 -20.66 0.75 13.23
C GLN A 434 -22.12 1.21 13.22
N THR A 435 -22.53 2.01 12.23
CA THR A 435 -23.92 2.49 12.08
C THR A 435 -24.93 1.34 12.10
N TYR A 436 -24.65 0.24 11.39
CA TYR A 436 -25.58 -0.90 11.32
C TYR A 436 -25.28 -2.01 12.34
N ASN A 437 -24.07 -2.13 12.89
CA ASN A 437 -23.77 -3.10 13.95
C ASN A 437 -24.50 -2.77 15.26
N ASP A 438 -24.30 -1.56 15.77
CA ASP A 438 -24.63 -1.22 17.15
C ASP A 438 -26.12 -1.37 17.52
N PRO A 439 -27.08 -0.95 16.69
CA PRO A 439 -28.50 -1.13 16.98
C PRO A 439 -28.91 -2.60 16.95
N HIS A 440 -28.37 -3.38 16.01
CA HIS A 440 -28.70 -4.81 15.83
C HIS A 440 -28.13 -5.68 16.95
N VAL A 441 -26.99 -5.30 17.55
CA VAL A 441 -26.47 -5.94 18.76
C VAL A 441 -27.28 -5.54 20.01
N LYS A 442 -27.57 -4.24 20.19
CA LYS A 442 -28.26 -3.72 21.40
C LYS A 442 -29.73 -4.11 21.48
N SER A 443 -30.39 -4.27 20.33
CA SER A 443 -31.78 -4.72 20.22
C SER A 443 -31.95 -5.51 18.91
N PRO A 444 -31.72 -6.85 18.95
CA PRO A 444 -31.86 -7.71 17.79
C PRO A 444 -33.29 -7.77 17.29
N ILE A 445 -33.48 -7.58 15.99
CA ILE A 445 -34.76 -7.75 15.29
C ILE A 445 -34.53 -8.80 14.20
N PRO A 446 -35.33 -9.87 14.10
CA PRO A 446 -35.15 -10.88 13.07
C PRO A 446 -35.47 -10.32 11.68
N PHE A 447 -34.59 -10.59 10.72
CA PHE A 447 -34.84 -10.32 9.30
C PHE A 447 -35.87 -11.28 8.72
N ALA A 448 -36.61 -10.82 7.70
CA ALA A 448 -37.42 -11.70 6.87
C ALA A 448 -36.50 -12.68 6.11
N LEU A 449 -36.82 -13.97 6.14
CA LEU A 449 -36.02 -15.00 5.46
C LEU A 449 -36.04 -14.79 3.94
N HIS A 450 -34.85 -14.68 3.34
CA HIS A 450 -34.67 -14.66 1.89
C HIS A 450 -33.40 -15.44 1.51
N PRO A 451 -33.45 -16.42 0.58
CA PRO A 451 -32.32 -17.31 0.30
C PRO A 451 -31.02 -16.63 -0.10
N HIS A 452 -31.08 -15.46 -0.76
CA HIS A 452 -29.87 -14.71 -1.12
C HIS A 452 -29.34 -13.88 0.05
N LEU A 453 -30.22 -13.29 0.86
CA LEU A 453 -29.87 -12.22 1.80
C LEU A 453 -29.50 -12.71 3.20
N THR A 454 -30.26 -13.66 3.73
CA THR A 454 -30.15 -14.08 5.14
C THR A 454 -29.40 -15.41 5.27
N THR A 455 -28.20 -15.51 4.71
CA THR A 455 -27.43 -16.77 4.63
C THR A 455 -27.17 -17.45 5.98
N GLY A 456 -26.99 -16.68 7.05
CA GLY A 456 -26.88 -17.14 8.44
C GLY A 456 -28.23 -17.28 9.18
N GLY A 457 -29.36 -17.30 8.46
CA GLY A 457 -30.71 -17.27 9.03
C GLY A 457 -31.17 -15.86 9.44
N VAL A 458 -32.25 -15.76 10.22
CA VAL A 458 -32.93 -14.49 10.57
C VAL A 458 -32.04 -13.49 11.34
N HIS A 459 -30.92 -13.92 11.90
CA HIS A 459 -29.94 -13.08 12.60
C HIS A 459 -28.63 -12.90 11.82
N THR A 460 -28.66 -13.08 10.50
CA THR A 460 -27.54 -12.70 9.61
C THR A 460 -27.13 -11.25 9.88
N HIS A 461 -25.83 -11.00 10.04
CA HIS A 461 -25.32 -9.66 10.35
C HIS A 461 -25.74 -8.64 9.27
N PRO A 462 -26.23 -7.43 9.62
CA PRO A 462 -26.78 -6.48 8.65
C PRO A 462 -25.81 -6.11 7.51
N ILE A 463 -24.51 -6.00 7.79
CA ILE A 463 -23.50 -5.74 6.75
C ILE A 463 -23.39 -6.90 5.74
N ILE A 464 -23.61 -8.14 6.17
CA ILE A 464 -23.66 -9.32 5.28
C ILE A 464 -24.96 -9.30 4.46
N VAL A 465 -26.09 -8.90 5.06
CA VAL A 465 -27.37 -8.70 4.34
C VAL A 465 -27.22 -7.65 3.23
N LEU A 466 -26.56 -6.51 3.52
CA LEU A 466 -26.26 -5.46 2.54
C LEU A 466 -25.40 -5.96 1.38
N VAL A 467 -24.27 -6.61 1.66
CA VAL A 467 -23.39 -7.09 0.59
C VAL A 467 -24.02 -8.24 -0.19
N ASN A 468 -24.79 -9.12 0.45
CA ASN A 468 -25.62 -10.12 -0.25
C ASN A 468 -26.65 -9.48 -1.19
N ALA A 469 -27.26 -8.36 -0.80
CA ALA A 469 -28.20 -7.62 -1.65
C ALA A 469 -27.51 -7.06 -2.89
N MET A 470 -26.33 -6.43 -2.72
CA MET A 470 -25.55 -5.86 -3.81
C MET A 470 -24.99 -6.95 -4.73
N LEU A 471 -24.41 -8.03 -4.19
CA LEU A 471 -23.91 -9.18 -4.95
C LEU A 471 -25.01 -9.89 -5.75
N THR A 472 -26.27 -9.85 -5.30
CA THR A 472 -27.40 -10.46 -6.01
C THR A 472 -28.32 -9.44 -6.69
N GLN A 473 -27.79 -8.22 -6.95
CA GLN A 473 -28.41 -7.16 -7.74
C GLN A 473 -29.83 -6.80 -7.28
N LYS A 474 -30.04 -6.77 -5.95
CA LYS A 474 -31.25 -6.30 -5.28
C LYS A 474 -31.20 -4.77 -5.11
N ARG A 475 -32.36 -4.13 -5.14
CA ARG A 475 -32.50 -2.66 -5.02
C ARG A 475 -32.26 -2.22 -3.57
N VAL A 476 -31.24 -1.39 -3.35
CA VAL A 476 -30.84 -0.92 -2.02
C VAL A 476 -31.09 0.58 -1.90
N ILE A 477 -31.74 1.00 -0.81
CA ILE A 477 -31.93 2.41 -0.48
C ILE A 477 -31.30 2.76 0.85
N PHE A 478 -30.47 3.81 0.87
CA PHE A 478 -29.96 4.47 2.06
C PHE A 478 -30.84 5.68 2.38
N LEU A 479 -31.62 5.58 3.45
CA LEU A 479 -32.53 6.65 3.89
C LEU A 479 -31.85 7.50 4.97
N GLY A 480 -31.61 8.77 4.64
CA GLY A 480 -31.01 9.77 5.52
C GLY A 480 -31.98 10.87 5.95
N HIS A 481 -33.15 10.52 6.48
CA HIS A 481 -34.12 11.55 6.88
C HIS A 481 -33.52 12.53 7.91
N ASN A 482 -33.65 13.83 7.65
CA ASN A 482 -33.01 14.94 8.38
C ASN A 482 -31.47 14.94 8.41
N ARG A 483 -30.77 14.01 7.75
CA ARG A 483 -29.30 14.02 7.60
C ARG A 483 -28.85 14.90 6.41
N PRO A 484 -27.63 15.46 6.45
CA PRO A 484 -27.02 16.10 5.28
C PRO A 484 -26.94 15.12 4.11
N SER A 485 -27.18 15.59 2.90
CA SER A 485 -27.16 14.76 1.70
C SER A 485 -25.79 14.09 1.49
N GLY A 486 -24.71 14.76 1.90
CA GLY A 486 -23.35 14.24 1.83
C GLY A 486 -23.12 13.00 2.70
N GLU A 487 -23.72 12.94 3.90
CA GLU A 487 -23.64 11.77 4.79
C GLU A 487 -24.36 10.54 4.18
N VAL A 488 -25.39 10.78 3.37
CA VAL A 488 -26.10 9.71 2.64
C VAL A 488 -25.27 9.22 1.46
N ALA A 489 -24.67 10.14 0.70
CA ALA A 489 -23.76 9.81 -0.40
C ALA A 489 -22.53 9.02 0.08
N GLU A 490 -21.89 9.45 1.17
CA GLU A 490 -20.79 8.71 1.82
C GLU A 490 -21.18 7.26 2.15
N ALA A 491 -22.41 7.02 2.63
CA ALA A 491 -22.88 5.67 2.94
C ALA A 491 -23.09 4.79 1.70
N VAL A 492 -23.62 5.35 0.60
CA VAL A 492 -23.76 4.66 -0.70
C VAL A 492 -22.39 4.30 -1.28
N LEU A 493 -21.44 5.24 -1.26
CA LEU A 493 -20.08 5.04 -1.77
C LEU A 493 -19.32 4.00 -0.94
N ALA A 494 -19.46 4.05 0.39
CA ALA A 494 -18.94 3.03 1.30
C ALA A 494 -19.52 1.64 1.01
N ALA A 495 -20.82 1.54 0.73
CA ALA A 495 -21.46 0.27 0.38
C ALA A 495 -20.93 -0.30 -0.95
N CYS A 496 -20.71 0.55 -1.96
CA CYS A 496 -20.13 0.15 -3.26
C CYS A 496 -18.71 -0.43 -3.09
N ALA A 497 -17.84 0.29 -2.39
CA ALA A 497 -16.47 -0.17 -2.14
C ALA A 497 -16.41 -1.40 -1.22
N LEU A 498 -17.37 -1.53 -0.29
CA LEU A 498 -17.53 -2.74 0.52
C LEU A 498 -17.90 -3.94 -0.36
N ALA A 499 -18.99 -3.88 -1.13
CA ALA A 499 -19.38 -5.00 -2.00
C ALA A 499 -18.31 -5.36 -3.05
N SER A 500 -17.52 -4.37 -3.49
CA SER A 500 -16.36 -4.56 -4.35
C SER A 500 -15.21 -5.34 -3.69
N GLY A 501 -14.84 -5.00 -2.45
CA GLY A 501 -13.56 -5.39 -1.86
C GLY A 501 -12.32 -4.85 -2.60
N GLY A 502 -12.51 -3.96 -3.59
CA GLY A 502 -11.50 -3.55 -4.55
C GLY A 502 -11.19 -4.59 -5.63
N ILE A 503 -12.03 -5.61 -5.80
CA ILE A 503 -11.85 -6.71 -6.76
C ILE A 503 -13.05 -6.80 -7.71
N LEU A 504 -14.26 -6.87 -7.16
CA LEU A 504 -15.49 -6.95 -7.94
C LEU A 504 -15.87 -5.56 -8.45
N ARG A 505 -16.27 -5.46 -9.71
CA ARG A 505 -16.69 -4.21 -10.34
C ARG A 505 -18.19 -4.18 -10.64
N GLY A 506 -18.66 -3.00 -11.07
CA GLY A 506 -19.98 -2.78 -11.65
C GLY A 506 -21.00 -2.12 -10.73
N PHE A 507 -20.67 -1.87 -9.45
CA PHE A 507 -21.59 -1.32 -8.45
C PHE A 507 -21.85 0.18 -8.67
N THR A 508 -20.80 0.97 -8.85
CA THR A 508 -20.85 2.42 -9.08
C THR A 508 -21.67 2.81 -10.31
N ARG A 509 -21.69 1.98 -11.36
CA ARG A 509 -22.50 2.20 -12.59
C ARG A 509 -24.02 2.11 -12.40
N HIS A 510 -24.49 1.60 -11.26
CA HIS A 510 -25.89 1.63 -10.87
C HIS A 510 -26.10 2.22 -9.46
N ALA A 511 -25.09 2.94 -8.97
CA ALA A 511 -25.17 3.70 -7.74
C ALA A 511 -25.59 5.15 -8.03
N PHE A 512 -26.49 5.64 -7.19
CA PHE A 512 -26.97 7.02 -7.16
C PHE A 512 -26.66 7.55 -5.77
N PRO A 513 -25.45 8.10 -5.52
CA PRO A 513 -25.03 8.50 -4.18
C PRO A 513 -26.00 9.50 -3.55
N TYR A 514 -26.63 10.34 -4.39
CA TYR A 514 -27.85 11.05 -4.05
C TYR A 514 -28.86 11.01 -5.20
N THR A 515 -30.15 10.87 -4.89
CA THR A 515 -31.28 11.08 -5.80
C THR A 515 -32.51 11.58 -5.04
N ASP A 516 -33.36 12.34 -5.74
CA ASP A 516 -34.64 12.82 -5.23
C ASP A 516 -35.82 11.87 -5.59
N LEU A 517 -37.03 12.24 -5.15
CA LEU A 517 -38.27 11.48 -5.38
C LEU A 517 -38.81 11.60 -6.82
N SER A 518 -38.50 12.68 -7.56
CA SER A 518 -38.98 12.89 -8.93
C SER A 518 -38.43 11.85 -9.91
N LYS A 519 -37.24 11.28 -9.62
CA LYS A 519 -36.57 10.30 -10.48
C LYS A 519 -36.95 8.85 -10.17
N ILE A 520 -37.96 8.58 -9.34
CA ILE A 520 -38.32 7.21 -8.94
C ILE A 520 -38.64 6.30 -10.14
N ASP A 521 -39.36 6.80 -11.14
CA ASP A 521 -39.71 6.03 -12.34
C ASP A 521 -38.49 5.67 -13.19
N ASP A 522 -37.46 6.52 -13.20
CA ASP A 522 -36.20 6.24 -13.89
C ASP A 522 -35.29 5.30 -13.07
N LEU A 523 -35.25 5.51 -11.76
CA LEU A 523 -34.52 4.66 -10.81
C LEU A 523 -35.03 3.20 -10.86
N LEU A 524 -36.34 3.00 -10.94
CA LEU A 524 -36.95 1.67 -11.07
C LEU A 524 -36.65 0.96 -12.41
N LYS A 525 -36.19 1.67 -13.44
CA LYS A 525 -35.71 1.06 -14.70
C LYS A 525 -34.30 0.49 -14.56
N VAL A 526 -33.55 0.86 -13.51
CA VAL A 526 -32.18 0.41 -13.27
C VAL A 526 -32.19 -0.86 -12.40
N PRO A 527 -31.80 -2.04 -12.95
CA PRO A 527 -31.86 -3.29 -12.19
C PRO A 527 -30.88 -3.27 -11.01
N GLY A 528 -31.40 -3.43 -9.79
CA GLY A 528 -30.60 -3.52 -8.56
C GLY A 528 -29.89 -2.24 -8.16
N PHE A 529 -30.45 -1.06 -8.46
CA PHE A 529 -29.86 0.23 -8.09
C PHE A 529 -29.46 0.34 -6.60
N ILE A 530 -28.47 1.18 -6.31
CA ILE A 530 -28.01 1.50 -4.96
C ILE A 530 -28.17 3.02 -4.76
N ALA A 531 -29.20 3.47 -4.05
CA ALA A 531 -29.58 4.88 -4.03
C ALA A 531 -29.54 5.52 -2.63
N GLY A 532 -29.07 6.76 -2.54
CA GLY A 532 -29.14 7.60 -1.35
C GLY A 532 -30.26 8.62 -1.43
N VAL A 533 -31.14 8.67 -0.42
CA VAL A 533 -32.33 9.54 -0.40
C VAL A 533 -32.52 10.20 0.98
N THR A 534 -33.02 11.43 1.03
CA THR A 534 -33.35 12.14 2.28
C THR A 534 -34.87 12.21 2.57
N ASN A 535 -35.69 11.84 1.57
CA ASN A 535 -37.15 11.91 1.64
C ASN A 535 -37.73 10.65 2.35
N PRO A 536 -38.50 10.79 3.43
CA PRO A 536 -39.01 9.64 4.20
C PRO A 536 -40.10 8.85 3.45
N THR A 537 -40.65 9.38 2.36
CA THR A 537 -41.68 8.71 1.54
C THR A 537 -41.24 7.31 1.09
N PHE A 538 -39.95 7.14 0.77
CA PHE A 538 -39.38 5.85 0.36
C PHE A 538 -39.61 4.72 1.38
N GLU A 539 -39.66 4.99 2.68
CA GLU A 539 -39.92 3.96 3.69
C GLU A 539 -41.34 3.36 3.59
N ASN A 540 -42.30 4.16 3.14
CA ASN A 540 -43.72 3.77 3.04
C ASN A 540 -44.05 2.96 1.78
N HIS A 541 -43.11 2.87 0.83
CA HIS A 541 -43.26 2.20 -0.46
C HIS A 541 -42.31 0.99 -0.59
N PRO A 542 -42.59 -0.14 0.10
CA PRO A 542 -41.75 -1.34 0.05
C PRO A 542 -41.67 -1.97 -1.34
N GLU A 543 -42.54 -1.62 -2.27
CA GLU A 543 -42.44 -2.02 -3.68
C GLU A 543 -41.27 -1.38 -4.43
N TRP A 544 -40.72 -0.25 -3.95
CA TRP A 544 -39.64 0.48 -4.65
C TRP A 544 -38.24 -0.09 -4.38
N TRP A 545 -38.03 -0.79 -3.26
CA TRP A 545 -36.74 -1.29 -2.81
C TRP A 545 -36.85 -2.72 -2.27
N ASP A 546 -35.73 -3.43 -2.26
CA ASP A 546 -35.64 -4.79 -1.71
C ASP A 546 -34.99 -4.78 -0.32
N VAL A 547 -34.01 -3.88 -0.10
CA VAL A 547 -33.41 -3.60 1.21
C VAL A 547 -33.38 -2.08 1.47
N LEU A 548 -33.87 -1.67 2.64
CA LEU A 548 -33.78 -0.29 3.13
C LEU A 548 -32.82 -0.20 4.32
N CYS A 549 -31.91 0.76 4.24
CA CYS A 549 -30.84 1.05 5.19
C CYS A 549 -31.10 2.44 5.80
N ASP A 550 -31.75 2.50 6.94
CA ASP A 550 -32.06 3.75 7.67
C ASP A 550 -30.80 4.21 8.43
N ILE A 551 -30.21 5.32 7.99
CA ILE A 551 -29.01 5.90 8.57
C ILE A 551 -29.29 6.51 9.96
N PRO A 552 -30.31 7.37 10.16
CA PRO A 552 -30.70 7.89 11.47
C PRO A 552 -30.86 6.85 12.59
N SER A 553 -31.52 5.72 12.33
CA SER A 553 -31.73 4.68 13.35
C SER A 553 -30.71 3.54 13.32
N GLY A 554 -29.88 3.47 12.28
CA GLY A 554 -28.96 2.36 12.00
C GLY A 554 -29.68 1.02 11.81
N ARG A 555 -30.93 1.05 11.35
CA ARG A 555 -31.74 -0.15 11.08
C ARG A 555 -31.70 -0.52 9.61
N MET A 556 -31.88 -1.81 9.38
CA MET A 556 -31.97 -2.37 8.04
C MET A 556 -33.24 -3.21 7.96
N LYS A 557 -33.97 -3.09 6.86
CA LYS A 557 -35.25 -3.78 6.62
C LYS A 557 -35.18 -4.48 5.27
N ILE A 558 -35.66 -5.73 5.22
CA ILE A 558 -35.92 -6.44 3.96
C ILE A 558 -37.38 -6.19 3.60
N SER A 559 -37.65 -5.85 2.34
CA SER A 559 -39.00 -5.53 1.88
C SER A 559 -39.95 -6.73 1.98
N SER A 560 -41.20 -6.48 2.39
CA SER A 560 -42.29 -7.47 2.33
C SER A 560 -42.75 -7.78 0.89
N ARG A 561 -42.28 -7.00 -0.09
CA ARG A 561 -42.53 -7.15 -1.53
C ARG A 561 -41.33 -7.76 -2.29
N ILE A 562 -40.24 -8.12 -1.60
CA ILE A 562 -39.06 -8.68 -2.24
C ILE A 562 -39.39 -9.95 -3.04
N GLU A 563 -38.91 -10.02 -4.28
CA GLU A 563 -39.05 -11.21 -5.10
C GLU A 563 -38.24 -12.39 -4.53
N GLN A 564 -38.91 -13.54 -4.40
CA GLN A 564 -38.30 -14.79 -3.96
C GLN A 564 -37.17 -15.22 -4.91
N ALA A 565 -36.17 -15.90 -4.36
CA ALA A 565 -35.10 -16.47 -5.16
C ALA A 565 -35.67 -17.52 -6.15
N PRO A 566 -35.35 -17.44 -7.46
CA PRO A 566 -35.77 -18.47 -8.41
C PRO A 566 -35.06 -19.80 -8.10
N LEU A 567 -35.72 -20.92 -8.42
CA LEU A 567 -35.04 -22.22 -8.43
C LEU A 567 -34.06 -22.25 -9.60
N THR A 568 -32.77 -22.35 -9.32
CA THR A 568 -31.72 -22.40 -10.34
C THR A 568 -31.27 -23.84 -10.62
N GLU A 569 -30.73 -24.05 -11.82
CA GLU A 569 -30.17 -25.34 -12.21
C GLU A 569 -29.01 -25.77 -11.29
N GLY A 570 -28.18 -24.81 -10.82
CA GLY A 570 -27.06 -25.12 -9.94
C GLY A 570 -27.51 -25.62 -8.57
N LEU A 571 -28.60 -25.08 -8.03
CA LEU A 571 -29.19 -25.57 -6.77
C LEU A 571 -29.73 -26.99 -6.92
N ALA A 572 -30.48 -27.27 -7.99
CA ALA A 572 -31.03 -28.59 -8.25
C ALA A 572 -29.92 -29.64 -8.46
N ASN A 573 -28.92 -29.32 -9.29
CA ASN A 573 -27.78 -30.19 -9.57
C ASN A 573 -26.95 -30.46 -8.31
N PHE A 574 -26.66 -29.43 -7.50
CA PHE A 574 -25.92 -29.61 -6.25
C PHE A 574 -26.65 -30.53 -5.27
N GLN A 575 -27.96 -30.35 -5.09
CA GLN A 575 -28.79 -31.21 -4.23
C GLN A 575 -28.84 -32.67 -4.73
N GLN A 576 -28.90 -32.88 -6.05
CA GLN A 576 -28.90 -34.20 -6.66
C GLN A 576 -27.55 -34.92 -6.50
N GLN A 577 -26.44 -34.20 -6.69
CA GLN A 577 -25.08 -34.73 -6.54
C GLN A 577 -24.71 -34.96 -5.07
N ASN A 578 -25.23 -34.13 -4.16
CA ASN A 578 -24.88 -34.12 -2.73
C ASN A 578 -26.12 -34.25 -1.80
N PRO A 579 -26.91 -35.34 -1.86
CA PRO A 579 -28.17 -35.44 -1.12
C PRO A 579 -28.03 -35.27 0.40
N ALA A 580 -26.89 -35.68 0.98
CA ALA A 580 -26.59 -35.53 2.40
C ALA A 580 -26.54 -34.06 2.88
N TYR A 581 -26.35 -33.11 1.97
CA TYR A 581 -26.22 -31.67 2.26
C TYR A 581 -27.44 -30.85 1.80
N ALA A 582 -28.46 -31.48 1.23
CA ALA A 582 -29.64 -30.77 0.70
C ALA A 582 -30.41 -29.97 1.78
N SER A 583 -30.38 -30.39 3.04
CA SER A 583 -30.97 -29.61 4.15
C SER A 583 -30.18 -28.33 4.49
N ALA A 584 -28.88 -28.29 4.20
CA ALA A 584 -28.01 -27.13 4.43
C ALA A 584 -28.14 -26.06 3.34
N THR A 585 -28.78 -26.36 2.20
CA THR A 585 -29.10 -25.37 1.16
C THR A 585 -30.36 -24.54 1.45
N ASN A 586 -31.16 -24.94 2.44
CA ASN A 586 -32.38 -24.25 2.83
C ASN A 586 -32.14 -23.39 4.08
N VAL A 587 -32.36 -22.08 3.92
CA VAL A 587 -32.10 -21.08 4.96
C VAL A 587 -33.09 -21.19 6.14
N ALA A 588 -34.30 -21.73 5.93
CA ALA A 588 -35.23 -21.96 7.04
C ALA A 588 -34.74 -23.05 8.01
N THR A 589 -33.94 -24.01 7.52
CA THR A 589 -33.35 -25.09 8.32
C THR A 589 -31.97 -24.76 8.90
N SER A 590 -31.30 -23.69 8.46
CA SER A 590 -30.08 -23.21 9.16
C SER A 590 -30.41 -22.51 10.48
N THR A 591 -31.61 -21.91 10.61
CA THR A 591 -32.07 -21.25 11.85
C THR A 591 -32.12 -22.15 13.09
N SER A 592 -32.28 -23.47 12.93
CA SER A 592 -32.26 -24.44 14.04
C SER A 592 -30.86 -24.96 14.38
N GLN A 593 -29.84 -24.61 13.58
CA GLN A 593 -28.42 -24.94 13.80
C GLN A 593 -27.58 -23.68 14.07
N ALA A 594 -28.12 -22.67 14.75
CA ALA A 594 -27.48 -21.36 14.96
C ALA A 594 -26.05 -21.38 15.58
N ALA A 595 -25.57 -22.53 16.07
CA ALA A 595 -24.21 -22.73 16.55
C ALA A 595 -23.17 -23.13 15.48
N SER A 596 -23.56 -23.41 14.23
CA SER A 596 -22.66 -24.05 13.24
C SER A 596 -22.00 -23.14 12.19
N ASP A 597 -22.33 -21.84 12.16
CA ASP A 597 -21.83 -20.78 11.23
C ASP A 597 -21.26 -21.30 9.89
N PRO A 598 -22.10 -21.94 9.05
CA PRO A 598 -21.61 -22.76 7.93
C PRO A 598 -21.00 -21.96 6.77
N THR A 599 -21.24 -20.64 6.71
CA THR A 599 -20.58 -19.72 5.76
C THR A 599 -19.34 -19.03 6.36
N GLY A 600 -19.15 -19.11 7.68
CA GLY A 600 -18.14 -18.36 8.42
C GLY A 600 -18.39 -16.84 8.48
N ASP A 601 -19.57 -16.37 8.07
CA ASP A 601 -19.90 -14.94 7.99
C ASP A 601 -19.93 -14.31 9.40
N ALA A 602 -20.42 -15.04 10.43
CA ALA A 602 -20.48 -14.52 11.79
C ALA A 602 -19.09 -14.48 12.44
N ALA A 603 -18.27 -15.52 12.25
CA ALA A 603 -16.88 -15.55 12.69
C ALA A 603 -16.06 -14.40 12.06
N PHE A 604 -16.26 -14.16 10.77
CA PHE A 604 -15.63 -13.06 10.03
C PHE A 604 -16.07 -11.68 10.54
N MET A 605 -17.38 -11.43 10.65
CA MET A 605 -17.87 -10.14 11.15
C MET A 605 -17.40 -9.85 12.58
N ASN A 606 -17.36 -10.85 13.46
CA ASN A 606 -16.80 -10.72 14.80
C ASN A 606 -15.31 -10.30 14.76
N ASP A 607 -14.53 -10.80 13.82
CA ASP A 607 -13.12 -10.41 13.67
C ASP A 607 -12.95 -8.97 13.17
N VAL A 608 -13.79 -8.54 12.22
CA VAL A 608 -13.85 -7.14 11.76
C VAL A 608 -14.23 -6.21 12.92
N ILE A 609 -15.27 -6.55 13.70
CA ILE A 609 -15.72 -5.76 14.86
C ILE A 609 -14.64 -5.68 15.94
N ARG A 610 -13.95 -6.80 16.25
CA ARG A 610 -12.77 -6.79 17.15
C ARG A 610 -11.67 -5.86 16.64
N SER A 611 -11.41 -5.87 15.34
CA SER A 611 -10.37 -5.03 14.73
C SER A 611 -10.70 -3.54 14.81
N ILE A 612 -11.97 -3.18 14.62
CA ILE A 612 -12.49 -1.82 14.83
C ILE A 612 -12.39 -1.42 16.30
N ALA A 613 -12.77 -2.30 17.24
CA ALA A 613 -12.68 -2.04 18.68
C ALA A 613 -11.23 -1.86 19.16
N ALA A 614 -10.27 -2.58 18.56
CA ALA A 614 -8.84 -2.45 18.79
C ALA A 614 -8.21 -1.21 18.08
N ARG A 615 -9.01 -0.41 17.37
CA ARG A 615 -8.60 0.82 16.65
C ARG A 615 -7.54 0.60 15.56
N HIS A 616 -7.59 -0.53 14.87
CA HIS A 616 -6.81 -0.70 13.64
C HIS A 616 -7.23 0.30 12.55
N GLY A 617 -6.30 0.68 11.68
CA GLY A 617 -6.55 1.60 10.57
C GLY A 617 -7.57 1.06 9.57
N GLU A 618 -8.17 1.96 8.78
CA GLU A 618 -9.18 1.55 7.81
C GLU A 618 -8.62 0.66 6.69
N GLY A 619 -7.31 0.76 6.39
CA GLY A 619 -6.60 -0.16 5.49
C GLY A 619 -6.72 -1.63 5.93
N VAL A 620 -6.55 -1.92 7.22
CA VAL A 620 -6.73 -3.27 7.79
C VAL A 620 -8.17 -3.78 7.63
N ILE A 621 -9.15 -2.90 7.77
CA ILE A 621 -10.57 -3.25 7.61
C ILE A 621 -10.90 -3.52 6.14
N ARG A 622 -10.36 -2.71 5.22
CA ARG A 622 -10.46 -2.91 3.77
C ARG A 622 -9.78 -4.22 3.32
N ALA A 623 -8.60 -4.52 3.84
CA ALA A 623 -7.89 -5.78 3.58
C ALA A 623 -8.71 -7.01 4.02
N LYS A 624 -9.22 -7.01 5.27
CA LYS A 624 -10.10 -8.09 5.76
C LYS A 624 -11.35 -8.27 4.90
N TRP A 625 -11.95 -7.17 4.42
CA TRP A 625 -13.11 -7.26 3.53
C TRP A 625 -12.77 -7.78 2.14
N ARG A 626 -11.63 -7.33 1.58
CA ARG A 626 -11.06 -7.89 0.35
C ARG A 626 -10.85 -9.40 0.47
N ASP A 627 -10.31 -9.88 1.59
CA ASP A 627 -10.11 -11.31 1.86
C ASP A 627 -11.42 -12.11 1.85
N TRP A 628 -12.53 -11.55 2.37
CA TRP A 628 -13.86 -12.18 2.28
C TRP A 628 -14.37 -12.26 0.83
N VAL A 629 -14.14 -11.23 0.02
CA VAL A 629 -14.47 -11.23 -1.42
C VAL A 629 -13.61 -12.22 -2.21
N VAL A 630 -12.30 -12.31 -1.91
CA VAL A 630 -11.41 -13.34 -2.48
C VAL A 630 -11.89 -14.74 -2.12
N LYS A 631 -12.23 -14.98 -0.84
CA LYS A 631 -12.83 -16.24 -0.39
C LYS A 631 -14.11 -16.55 -1.18
N PHE A 632 -15.06 -15.61 -1.26
CA PHE A 632 -16.33 -15.81 -1.94
C PHE A 632 -16.17 -16.16 -3.43
N THR A 633 -15.29 -15.45 -4.15
CA THR A 633 -15.01 -15.72 -5.58
C THR A 633 -14.33 -17.08 -5.79
N ARG A 634 -13.37 -17.47 -4.94
CA ARG A 634 -12.70 -18.79 -5.00
C ARG A 634 -13.63 -19.95 -4.63
N ILE A 635 -14.55 -19.76 -3.68
CA ILE A 635 -15.60 -20.73 -3.36
C ILE A 635 -16.61 -20.85 -4.50
N SER A 636 -16.97 -19.73 -5.13
CA SER A 636 -17.85 -19.71 -6.32
C SER A 636 -17.23 -20.48 -7.49
N ALA A 637 -15.93 -20.32 -7.75
CA ALA A 637 -15.21 -21.08 -8.76
C ALA A 637 -15.28 -22.59 -8.49
N GLN A 638 -15.01 -23.01 -7.24
CA GLN A 638 -15.10 -24.41 -6.84
C GLN A 638 -16.53 -24.98 -6.97
N PHE A 639 -17.55 -24.18 -6.62
CA PHE A 639 -18.95 -24.56 -6.82
C PHE A 639 -19.23 -24.83 -8.31
N GLU A 640 -18.82 -23.92 -9.19
CA GLU A 640 -19.03 -24.08 -10.63
C GLU A 640 -18.35 -25.35 -11.18
N GLU A 641 -17.12 -25.63 -10.78
CA GLU A 641 -16.43 -26.87 -11.16
C GLU A 641 -17.16 -28.12 -10.66
N SER A 642 -17.65 -28.11 -9.41
CA SER A 642 -18.36 -29.27 -8.86
C SER A 642 -19.70 -29.54 -9.53
N VAL A 643 -20.43 -28.48 -9.93
CA VAL A 643 -21.82 -28.57 -10.39
C VAL A 643 -21.94 -28.57 -11.92
N TYR A 644 -21.13 -27.77 -12.61
CA TYR A 644 -21.13 -27.61 -14.08
C TYR A 644 -19.92 -28.26 -14.76
N GLY A 645 -18.97 -28.82 -14.00
CA GLY A 645 -17.78 -29.50 -14.51
C GLY A 645 -16.62 -28.58 -14.89
N ALA A 646 -16.84 -27.26 -14.92
CA ALA A 646 -15.81 -26.25 -15.16
C ALA A 646 -16.27 -24.89 -14.60
N SER A 647 -15.32 -24.02 -14.24
CA SER A 647 -15.59 -22.64 -13.87
C SER A 647 -15.06 -21.65 -14.91
N ALA A 648 -15.76 -20.53 -15.07
CA ALA A 648 -15.24 -19.38 -15.82
C ALA A 648 -14.46 -18.39 -14.95
N LEU A 649 -14.46 -18.59 -13.63
CA LEU A 649 -13.74 -17.79 -12.63
C LEU A 649 -12.32 -18.31 -12.35
N TYR A 650 -11.90 -19.37 -13.05
CA TYR A 650 -10.57 -19.92 -12.95
C TYR A 650 -9.99 -20.11 -14.35
N ILE A 651 -8.79 -19.55 -14.56
CA ILE A 651 -8.00 -19.74 -15.77
C ILE A 651 -6.81 -20.58 -15.33
N GLY A 652 -6.73 -21.78 -15.92
CA GLY A 652 -5.94 -22.89 -15.39
C GLY A 652 -4.46 -22.57 -15.18
N VAL A 653 -3.90 -23.12 -14.12
CA VAL A 653 -2.47 -23.40 -14.02
C VAL A 653 -2.07 -24.29 -15.20
N GLU A 654 -1.02 -23.90 -15.94
CA GLU A 654 -0.42 -24.77 -16.96
C GLU A 654 -0.03 -26.10 -16.33
N LYS A 655 -0.32 -27.22 -17.03
CA LYS A 655 -0.19 -28.56 -16.45
C LYS A 655 1.19 -28.75 -15.81
N ALA A 656 1.20 -28.98 -14.50
CA ALA A 656 2.41 -29.23 -13.75
C ALA A 656 3.20 -30.39 -14.38
N GLU A 657 4.53 -30.26 -14.44
CA GLU A 657 5.41 -31.30 -14.98
C GLU A 657 5.20 -32.65 -14.25
N PRO A 658 5.35 -33.80 -14.96
CA PRO A 658 5.20 -35.12 -14.33
C PRO A 658 6.10 -35.27 -13.10
N GLY A 659 5.47 -35.50 -11.94
CA GLY A 659 6.14 -35.60 -10.64
C GLY A 659 5.76 -34.50 -9.62
N ASN A 660 5.02 -33.46 -10.02
CA ASN A 660 4.65 -32.34 -9.14
C ASN A 660 3.20 -32.42 -8.57
N GLU A 661 2.68 -33.62 -8.32
CA GLU A 661 1.27 -33.85 -7.91
C GLU A 661 0.85 -33.10 -6.63
N ASN A 662 1.77 -32.92 -5.67
CA ASN A 662 1.50 -32.16 -4.45
C ASN A 662 1.37 -30.64 -4.68
N VAL A 663 1.68 -30.16 -5.87
CA VAL A 663 1.67 -28.74 -6.26
C VAL A 663 0.57 -28.45 -7.31
N SER A 664 0.06 -29.48 -8.00
CA SER A 664 -1.09 -29.37 -8.89
C SER A 664 -2.41 -29.26 -8.12
N GLY A 665 -2.78 -28.05 -7.72
CA GLY A 665 -4.05 -27.73 -7.08
C GLY A 665 -4.35 -26.23 -7.14
N HIS A 666 -5.63 -25.87 -7.04
CA HIS A 666 -6.11 -24.50 -7.19
C HIS A 666 -7.38 -24.24 -6.39
N GLY A 667 -7.80 -22.96 -6.32
CA GLY A 667 -9.05 -22.57 -5.67
C GLY A 667 -8.96 -22.51 -4.15
N TYR A 668 -10.09 -22.34 -3.47
CA TYR A 668 -10.14 -22.20 -2.01
C TYR A 668 -9.77 -23.52 -1.30
N VAL A 669 -9.27 -23.41 -0.07
CA VAL A 669 -8.72 -24.54 0.70
C VAL A 669 -9.60 -24.80 1.93
N TRP A 670 -10.08 -26.03 2.05
CA TRP A 670 -10.82 -26.50 3.22
C TRP A 670 -9.98 -27.48 4.05
N PRO A 671 -10.24 -27.60 5.37
CA PRO A 671 -9.60 -28.62 6.22
C PRO A 671 -9.97 -30.06 5.80
N ASP A 672 -11.19 -30.26 5.31
CA ASP A 672 -11.74 -31.55 4.87
C ASP A 672 -12.94 -31.35 3.91
N ASP A 673 -13.33 -32.42 3.22
CA ASP A 673 -14.44 -32.39 2.25
C ASP A 673 -15.81 -32.14 2.91
N HIS A 674 -16.02 -32.50 4.18
CA HIS A 674 -17.28 -32.21 4.86
C HIS A 674 -17.43 -30.71 5.08
N ALA A 675 -16.37 -30.02 5.49
CA ALA A 675 -16.36 -28.55 5.58
C ALA A 675 -16.65 -27.93 4.21
N LYS A 676 -15.99 -28.43 3.14
CA LYS A 676 -16.22 -28.00 1.75
C LYS A 676 -17.68 -28.12 1.32
N PHE A 677 -18.28 -29.31 1.36
CA PHE A 677 -19.66 -29.50 0.90
C PHE A 677 -20.69 -28.79 1.78
N ARG A 678 -20.45 -28.64 3.09
CA ARG A 678 -21.31 -27.85 3.99
C ARG A 678 -21.29 -26.37 3.62
N GLU A 679 -20.11 -25.78 3.42
CA GLU A 679 -19.98 -24.37 3.09
C GLU A 679 -20.48 -24.05 1.67
N LEU A 680 -20.22 -24.94 0.71
CA LEU A 680 -20.83 -24.87 -0.63
C LEU A 680 -22.35 -24.87 -0.54
N ALA A 681 -22.94 -25.83 0.20
CA ALA A 681 -24.40 -25.94 0.38
C ALA A 681 -25.03 -24.64 0.92
N SER A 682 -24.42 -24.02 1.92
CA SER A 682 -24.94 -22.78 2.51
C SER A 682 -24.68 -21.52 1.66
N ASN A 683 -23.76 -21.58 0.69
CA ASN A 683 -23.51 -20.47 -0.24
C ASN A 683 -24.23 -20.61 -1.60
N VAL A 684 -24.81 -21.76 -1.97
CA VAL A 684 -25.39 -22.01 -3.32
C VAL A 684 -26.29 -20.87 -3.80
N ASN A 685 -27.26 -20.44 -2.98
CA ASN A 685 -28.21 -19.38 -3.36
C ASN A 685 -27.53 -18.02 -3.56
N ARG A 686 -26.48 -17.71 -2.78
CA ARG A 686 -25.66 -16.49 -2.92
C ARG A 686 -24.82 -16.54 -4.21
N ILE A 687 -24.18 -17.68 -4.48
CA ILE A 687 -23.34 -17.91 -5.67
C ILE A 687 -24.19 -17.82 -6.93
N GLU A 688 -25.27 -18.60 -7.02
CA GLU A 688 -26.18 -18.61 -8.16
C GLU A 688 -26.85 -17.25 -8.40
N GLY A 689 -27.22 -16.56 -7.32
CA GLY A 689 -27.71 -15.17 -7.39
C GLY A 689 -26.68 -14.22 -7.98
N TRP A 690 -25.40 -14.31 -7.58
CA TRP A 690 -24.33 -13.46 -8.11
C TRP A 690 -23.95 -13.78 -9.56
N ARG A 691 -23.95 -15.07 -9.96
CA ARG A 691 -23.65 -15.51 -11.34
C ARG A 691 -24.58 -14.92 -12.40
N ALA A 692 -25.79 -14.51 -12.02
CA ALA A 692 -26.74 -13.84 -12.90
C ALA A 692 -26.50 -12.31 -13.05
N THR A 693 -25.58 -11.71 -12.27
CA THR A 693 -25.38 -10.26 -12.19
C THR A 693 -24.27 -9.75 -13.09
N ARG A 694 -24.31 -8.44 -13.40
CA ARG A 694 -23.23 -7.75 -14.14
C ARG A 694 -21.85 -7.98 -13.49
N SER A 695 -21.77 -7.85 -12.16
CA SER A 695 -20.53 -7.98 -11.40
C SER A 695 -19.78 -9.30 -11.65
N TYR A 696 -20.51 -10.42 -11.81
CA TYR A 696 -19.90 -11.71 -12.19
C TYR A 696 -19.32 -11.68 -13.62
N TYR A 697 -20.02 -11.07 -14.59
CA TYR A 697 -19.52 -10.92 -15.96
C TYR A 697 -18.31 -9.98 -16.04
N SER A 698 -18.32 -8.85 -15.33
CA SER A 698 -17.20 -7.92 -15.27
C SER A 698 -15.98 -8.60 -14.62
N PHE A 699 -16.17 -9.33 -13.50
CA PHE A 699 -15.10 -10.08 -12.84
C PHE A 699 -14.52 -11.20 -13.73
N LYS A 700 -15.35 -11.90 -14.51
CA LYS A 700 -14.88 -12.86 -15.52
C LYS A 700 -14.02 -12.18 -16.60
N GLN A 701 -14.39 -10.98 -17.06
CA GLN A 701 -13.58 -10.23 -18.03
C GLN A 701 -12.26 -9.77 -17.42
N ASP A 702 -12.30 -9.22 -16.20
CA ASP A 702 -11.13 -8.81 -15.43
C ASP A 702 -10.14 -9.97 -15.24
N LEU A 703 -10.61 -11.18 -14.91
CA LEU A 703 -9.76 -12.36 -14.78
C LEU A 703 -9.04 -12.72 -16.09
N VAL A 704 -9.72 -12.64 -17.24
CA VAL A 704 -9.11 -12.90 -18.55
C VAL A 704 -8.06 -11.84 -18.89
N GLN A 705 -8.31 -10.57 -18.56
CA GLN A 705 -7.34 -9.49 -18.74
C GLN A 705 -6.12 -9.68 -17.81
N LEU A 706 -6.37 -9.90 -16.51
CA LEU A 706 -5.35 -10.13 -15.50
C LEU A 706 -4.48 -11.35 -15.82
N TYR A 707 -5.02 -12.41 -16.44
CA TYR A 707 -4.23 -13.59 -16.82
C TYR A 707 -3.12 -13.28 -17.83
N ASN A 708 -3.27 -12.24 -18.67
CA ASN A 708 -2.21 -11.83 -19.58
C ASN A 708 -1.02 -11.25 -18.80
N PHE A 709 -1.29 -10.39 -17.82
CA PHE A 709 -0.30 -9.67 -17.01
C PHE A 709 0.13 -10.41 -15.73
N ARG A 710 -0.54 -11.50 -15.36
CA ARG A 710 -0.23 -12.32 -14.18
C ARG A 710 1.22 -12.85 -14.30
N PRO A 711 2.13 -12.47 -13.38
CA PRO A 711 3.53 -12.88 -13.45
C PRO A 711 3.68 -14.39 -13.41
N LEU A 712 3.17 -15.04 -12.36
CA LEU A 712 3.28 -16.48 -12.20
C LEU A 712 1.98 -17.21 -12.57
N LYS A 713 2.00 -17.86 -13.74
CA LYS A 713 0.89 -18.66 -14.30
C LYS A 713 0.99 -20.15 -13.93
N ALA A 714 2.20 -20.65 -13.69
CA ALA A 714 2.47 -22.06 -13.38
C ALA A 714 2.06 -22.51 -11.96
N LEU A 715 1.72 -21.60 -11.04
CA LEU A 715 1.28 -21.91 -9.68
C LEU A 715 0.12 -21.01 -9.23
N ASP A 716 -0.86 -21.58 -8.51
CA ASP A 716 -1.80 -20.81 -7.68
C ASP A 716 -1.20 -20.58 -6.29
N LEU A 717 -0.36 -19.55 -6.17
CA LEU A 717 0.33 -19.20 -4.91
C LEU A 717 -0.64 -19.04 -3.72
N HIS A 718 -1.87 -18.55 -3.96
CA HIS A 718 -2.87 -18.38 -2.91
C HIS A 718 -3.38 -19.74 -2.40
N HIS A 719 -3.62 -20.69 -3.29
CA HIS A 719 -3.98 -22.07 -2.91
C HIS A 719 -2.85 -22.75 -2.13
N LEU A 720 -1.60 -22.61 -2.60
CA LEU A 720 -0.44 -23.22 -1.96
C LEU A 720 -0.15 -22.61 -0.57
N HIS A 721 -0.28 -21.29 -0.43
CA HIS A 721 -0.15 -20.58 0.84
C HIS A 721 -1.25 -20.98 1.82
N ASP A 722 -2.52 -21.01 1.38
CA ASP A 722 -3.63 -21.44 2.24
C ASP A 722 -3.50 -22.92 2.63
N ARG A 723 -2.91 -23.79 1.80
CA ARG A 723 -2.59 -25.17 2.21
C ARG A 723 -1.57 -25.23 3.34
N LEU A 724 -0.51 -24.41 3.33
CA LEU A 724 0.43 -24.30 4.45
C LEU A 724 -0.26 -23.78 5.73
N ARG A 725 -1.23 -22.87 5.59
CA ARG A 725 -1.96 -22.22 6.68
C ARG A 725 -3.08 -23.07 7.29
N MET A 726 -3.85 -23.78 6.47
CA MET A 726 -5.16 -24.34 6.83
C MET A 726 -5.21 -25.87 6.86
N THR A 727 -4.20 -26.57 6.31
CA THR A 727 -4.22 -28.04 6.18
C THR A 727 -3.08 -28.74 6.92
N LYS A 728 -3.32 -29.97 7.38
CA LYS A 728 -2.28 -30.81 8.01
C LYS A 728 -1.51 -31.57 6.93
N LEU A 729 -0.51 -30.92 6.35
CA LEU A 729 0.31 -31.50 5.29
C LEU A 729 1.27 -32.58 5.81
N THR A 730 1.51 -33.60 5.00
CA THR A 730 2.63 -34.52 5.24
C THR A 730 3.95 -33.79 4.97
N PRO A 731 5.08 -34.20 5.59
CA PRO A 731 6.37 -33.57 5.32
C PRO A 731 6.86 -33.66 3.86
N GLY A 732 6.32 -34.59 3.06
CA GLY A 732 6.56 -34.62 1.61
C GLY A 732 5.75 -33.54 0.89
N ALA A 733 4.43 -33.48 1.14
CA ALA A 733 3.57 -32.47 0.53
C ALA A 733 3.99 -31.02 0.89
N SER A 734 4.42 -30.77 2.12
CA SER A 734 4.94 -29.43 2.48
C SER A 734 6.29 -29.13 1.86
N ARG A 735 7.17 -30.14 1.69
CA ARG A 735 8.44 -29.99 0.95
C ARG A 735 8.16 -29.50 -0.47
N ASP A 736 7.27 -30.17 -1.19
CA ASP A 736 7.02 -29.88 -2.61
C ASP A 736 6.45 -28.46 -2.80
N ILE A 737 5.61 -28.00 -1.86
CA ILE A 737 5.12 -26.61 -1.85
C ILE A 737 6.26 -25.60 -1.65
N TYR A 738 7.11 -25.77 -0.63
CA TYR A 738 8.23 -24.83 -0.39
C TYR A 738 9.23 -24.83 -1.54
N VAL A 739 9.55 -26.00 -2.10
CA VAL A 739 10.42 -26.13 -3.28
C VAL A 739 9.83 -25.42 -4.49
N ALA A 740 8.52 -25.53 -4.71
CA ALA A 740 7.84 -24.83 -5.81
C ALA A 740 7.81 -23.30 -5.60
N MET A 741 7.45 -22.81 -4.42
CA MET A 741 7.46 -21.37 -4.13
C MET A 741 8.84 -20.77 -4.36
N GLU A 742 9.91 -21.46 -3.95
CA GLU A 742 11.30 -21.06 -4.18
C GLU A 742 11.66 -21.03 -5.68
N ARG A 743 11.38 -22.12 -6.41
CA ARG A 743 11.74 -22.31 -7.84
C ARG A 743 11.00 -21.38 -8.81
N TYR A 744 9.86 -20.82 -8.41
CA TYR A 744 8.98 -20.05 -9.30
C TYR A 744 8.79 -18.58 -8.87
N THR A 745 9.46 -18.10 -7.83
CA THR A 745 9.34 -16.70 -7.37
C THR A 745 10.69 -15.99 -7.45
N HIS A 746 11.03 -15.41 -8.60
CA HIS A 746 12.35 -14.83 -8.86
C HIS A 746 12.34 -13.34 -9.21
N SER A 747 11.36 -12.92 -10.02
CA SER A 747 11.24 -11.54 -10.49
C SER A 747 10.51 -10.63 -9.48
N TYR A 748 10.64 -9.33 -9.69
CA TYR A 748 9.97 -8.29 -8.90
C TYR A 748 8.45 -8.54 -8.80
N ASP A 749 7.77 -8.71 -9.94
CA ASP A 749 6.31 -8.87 -9.95
C ASP A 749 5.85 -10.22 -9.37
N GLU A 750 6.65 -11.29 -9.50
CA GLU A 750 6.37 -12.58 -8.82
C GLU A 750 6.48 -12.43 -7.30
N ILE A 751 7.47 -11.69 -6.79
CA ILE A 751 7.57 -11.39 -5.35
C ILE A 751 6.38 -10.53 -4.91
N CYS A 752 5.99 -9.49 -5.67
CA CYS A 752 4.75 -8.74 -5.42
C CYS A 752 3.52 -9.65 -5.35
N GLN A 753 3.39 -10.63 -6.25
CA GLN A 753 2.29 -11.60 -6.27
C GLN A 753 2.33 -12.52 -5.02
N LEU A 754 3.51 -12.94 -4.56
CA LEU A 754 3.67 -13.73 -3.33
C LEU A 754 3.33 -12.92 -2.07
N LEU A 755 3.74 -11.65 -2.00
CA LEU A 755 3.41 -10.75 -0.88
C LEU A 755 1.91 -10.47 -0.83
N ALA A 756 1.25 -10.36 -1.99
CA ALA A 756 -0.19 -10.12 -2.07
C ALA A 756 -1.05 -11.29 -1.55
N VAL A 757 -0.55 -12.53 -1.60
CA VAL A 757 -1.24 -13.70 -0.99
C VAL A 757 -0.85 -13.93 0.47
N ALA A 758 0.18 -13.23 0.97
CA ALA A 758 0.67 -13.29 2.33
C ALA A 758 0.62 -11.90 3.01
N PRO A 759 -0.57 -11.24 3.12
CA PRO A 759 -0.67 -9.91 3.69
C PRO A 759 -0.34 -9.89 5.19
N GLU A 760 0.09 -8.73 5.70
CA GLU A 760 0.44 -8.54 7.13
C GLU A 760 -0.75 -8.89 8.07
N SER A 761 -1.99 -8.66 7.62
CA SER A 761 -3.25 -9.07 8.28
C SER A 761 -3.39 -10.58 8.52
N HIS A 762 -2.67 -11.40 7.74
CA HIS A 762 -2.66 -12.87 7.81
C HIS A 762 -1.32 -13.43 8.32
N ALA A 763 -0.65 -12.66 9.19
CA ALA A 763 0.68 -12.94 9.75
C ALA A 763 1.84 -12.89 8.72
N GLY A 764 1.61 -12.26 7.56
CA GLY A 764 2.65 -11.99 6.57
C GLY A 764 3.39 -13.27 6.14
N LEU A 765 4.72 -13.22 6.16
CA LEU A 765 5.58 -14.34 5.76
C LEU A 765 5.62 -15.52 6.75
N PHE A 766 4.89 -15.50 7.87
CA PHE A 766 4.96 -16.53 8.93
C PHE A 766 4.86 -17.96 8.38
N TYR A 767 3.83 -18.25 7.57
CA TYR A 767 3.62 -19.60 7.02
C TYR A 767 4.68 -20.01 6.00
N ILE A 768 5.37 -19.05 5.36
CA ILE A 768 6.53 -19.31 4.51
C ILE A 768 7.77 -19.59 5.38
N ALA A 769 7.97 -18.79 6.42
CA ALA A 769 9.08 -18.92 7.37
C ALA A 769 9.02 -20.19 8.24
N LEU A 770 7.85 -20.81 8.42
CA LEU A 770 7.73 -22.15 9.01
C LEU A 770 8.58 -23.21 8.27
N GLY A 771 8.86 -23.00 6.99
CA GLY A 771 9.76 -23.86 6.21
C GLY A 771 11.20 -23.90 6.71
N LEU A 772 11.66 -22.87 7.45
CA LEU A 772 12.96 -22.85 8.15
C LEU A 772 13.05 -23.94 9.24
N PHE A 773 11.92 -24.45 9.72
CA PHE A 773 11.85 -25.50 10.74
C PHE A 773 11.50 -26.88 10.15
N HIS A 774 11.48 -27.00 8.82
CA HIS A 774 11.17 -28.27 8.16
C HIS A 774 12.22 -29.33 8.46
N LYS A 775 11.80 -30.60 8.57
CA LYS A 775 12.69 -31.72 8.88
C LYS A 775 13.75 -31.95 7.79
N ASP A 776 13.35 -31.75 6.53
CA ASP A 776 14.24 -31.87 5.37
C ASP A 776 15.15 -30.66 5.28
N ARG A 777 16.45 -30.91 5.08
CA ARG A 777 17.45 -29.86 5.00
C ARG A 777 17.36 -29.07 3.69
N ASP A 778 17.00 -29.72 2.57
CA ASP A 778 16.90 -29.04 1.27
C ASP A 778 15.81 -27.95 1.32
N VAL A 779 14.69 -28.26 1.97
CA VAL A 779 13.59 -27.30 2.21
C VAL A 779 14.04 -26.11 3.03
N ARG A 780 14.78 -26.33 4.13
CA ARG A 780 15.32 -25.24 4.96
C ARG A 780 16.23 -24.30 4.17
N MET A 781 17.05 -24.86 3.28
CA MET A 781 17.92 -24.07 2.39
C MET A 781 17.11 -23.24 1.40
N ARG A 782 16.19 -23.86 0.67
CA ARG A 782 15.32 -23.18 -0.29
C ARG A 782 14.50 -22.06 0.32
N VAL A 783 14.02 -22.25 1.55
CA VAL A 783 13.25 -21.23 2.26
C VAL A 783 14.15 -20.06 2.70
N VAL A 784 15.43 -20.30 3.00
CA VAL A 784 16.42 -19.21 3.14
C VAL A 784 16.60 -18.48 1.81
N ASP A 785 16.85 -19.18 0.70
CA ASP A 785 17.08 -18.56 -0.61
C ASP A 785 15.86 -17.74 -1.13
N LEU A 786 14.64 -18.15 -0.77
CA LEU A 786 13.41 -17.40 -1.05
C LEU A 786 13.25 -16.18 -0.12
N LEU A 787 13.46 -16.35 1.18
CA LEU A 787 13.34 -15.25 2.15
C LEU A 787 14.43 -14.17 1.95
N GLU A 788 15.61 -14.54 1.47
CA GLU A 788 16.69 -13.61 1.13
C GLU A 788 16.26 -12.70 -0.05
N ARG A 789 15.79 -13.29 -1.16
CA ARG A 789 15.17 -12.56 -2.28
C ARG A 789 14.04 -11.62 -1.84
N ILE A 790 13.16 -12.10 -0.97
CA ILE A 790 12.07 -11.26 -0.43
C ILE A 790 12.65 -10.12 0.42
N SER A 791 13.73 -10.34 1.19
CA SER A 791 14.34 -9.30 2.02
C SER A 791 15.04 -8.19 1.23
N ASP A 792 15.54 -8.49 0.03
CA ASP A 792 16.17 -7.53 -0.88
C ASP A 792 15.14 -6.75 -1.74
N HIS A 793 13.92 -7.28 -1.89
CA HIS A 793 12.85 -6.67 -2.66
C HIS A 793 12.29 -5.38 -2.01
N GLU A 794 11.98 -4.35 -2.81
CA GLU A 794 11.50 -3.02 -2.34
C GLU A 794 10.29 -3.10 -1.39
N ALA A 795 9.28 -3.90 -1.75
CA ALA A 795 8.16 -4.19 -0.84
C ALA A 795 8.51 -5.27 0.19
N GLY A 796 9.27 -6.29 -0.22
CA GLY A 796 9.43 -7.53 0.55
C GLY A 796 10.25 -7.35 1.82
N ARG A 797 11.19 -6.39 1.83
CA ARG A 797 11.94 -5.96 3.01
C ARG A 797 11.03 -5.54 4.18
N HIS A 798 9.82 -5.05 3.93
CA HIS A 798 8.88 -4.63 4.98
C HIS A 798 8.19 -5.84 5.61
N TRP A 799 7.73 -6.78 4.79
CA TRP A 799 7.25 -8.10 5.25
C TRP A 799 8.34 -8.89 5.97
N TRP A 800 9.60 -8.81 5.50
CA TRP A 800 10.77 -9.36 6.19
C TRP A 800 11.01 -8.70 7.56
N LYS A 801 10.87 -7.36 7.66
CA LYS A 801 10.91 -6.67 8.96
C LYS A 801 9.81 -7.15 9.91
N ALA A 802 8.63 -7.53 9.42
CA ALA A 802 7.53 -8.03 10.24
C ALA A 802 7.75 -9.44 10.83
N LEU A 803 8.64 -10.28 10.26
CA LEU A 803 8.95 -11.61 10.81
C LEU A 803 9.48 -11.54 12.25
N SER A 804 9.16 -12.55 13.06
CA SER A 804 9.59 -12.59 14.46
C SER A 804 11.11 -12.77 14.59
N ARG A 805 11.64 -12.43 15.77
CA ARG A 805 13.05 -12.70 16.09
C ARG A 805 13.40 -14.19 16.00
N PHE A 806 12.46 -15.09 16.30
CA PHE A 806 12.69 -16.54 16.27
C PHE A 806 12.95 -17.04 14.84
N GLU A 807 12.13 -16.61 13.88
CA GLU A 807 12.28 -16.95 12.46
C GLU A 807 13.56 -16.36 11.88
N LYS A 808 13.85 -15.08 12.17
CA LYS A 808 15.09 -14.41 11.75
C LYS A 808 16.34 -15.12 12.29
N LEU A 809 16.33 -15.58 13.54
CA LEU A 809 17.44 -16.35 14.11
C LEU A 809 17.61 -17.71 13.43
N ALA A 810 16.52 -18.40 13.08
CA ALA A 810 16.57 -19.65 12.34
C ALA A 810 17.18 -19.44 10.94
N PHE A 811 16.71 -18.42 10.20
CA PHE A 811 17.28 -18.02 8.91
C PHE A 811 18.79 -17.75 9.00
N ILE A 812 19.22 -16.87 9.94
CA ILE A 812 20.64 -16.52 10.12
C ILE A 812 21.47 -17.76 10.44
N ARG A 813 20.96 -18.67 11.27
CA ARG A 813 21.64 -19.92 11.60
C ARG A 813 21.81 -20.82 10.37
N ILE A 814 20.74 -21.09 9.62
CA ILE A 814 20.77 -21.98 8.46
C ILE A 814 21.68 -21.40 7.36
N ARG A 815 21.62 -20.09 7.13
CA ARG A 815 22.53 -19.42 6.18
C ARG A 815 23.99 -19.53 6.60
N ARG A 816 24.32 -19.32 7.88
CA ARG A 816 25.68 -19.52 8.41
C ARG A 816 26.17 -20.97 8.28
N GLU A 817 25.32 -21.95 8.54
CA GLU A 817 25.62 -23.38 8.33
C GLU A 817 25.94 -23.65 6.83
N ALA A 818 25.18 -23.06 5.91
CA ALA A 818 25.39 -23.18 4.47
C ALA A 818 26.66 -22.47 3.96
N GLU A 819 26.91 -21.23 4.41
CA GLU A 819 28.13 -20.47 4.11
C GLU A 819 29.38 -21.21 4.58
N ALA A 820 29.34 -21.79 5.80
CA ALA A 820 30.45 -22.56 6.36
C ALA A 820 30.73 -23.83 5.53
N GLU A 821 29.70 -24.55 5.10
CA GLU A 821 29.86 -25.71 4.22
C GLU A 821 30.32 -25.35 2.81
N MET A 822 29.86 -24.23 2.24
CA MET A 822 30.34 -23.75 0.94
C MET A 822 31.84 -23.42 1.03
N ARG A 823 32.28 -22.76 2.11
CA ARG A 823 33.71 -22.52 2.40
C ARG A 823 34.47 -23.82 2.61
N ALA A 824 33.92 -24.81 3.31
CA ALA A 824 34.55 -26.12 3.48
C ALA A 824 34.70 -26.91 2.17
N LYS A 825 33.72 -26.80 1.25
CA LYS A 825 33.80 -27.40 -0.09
C LYS A 825 34.79 -26.69 -1.02
N LEU A 826 34.91 -25.36 -0.90
CA LEU A 826 35.88 -24.57 -1.65
C LEU A 826 37.31 -24.70 -1.11
N GLY A 827 37.48 -24.90 0.20
CA GLY A 827 38.77 -25.13 0.87
C GLY A 827 39.40 -26.51 0.64
N GLY A 828 38.83 -27.34 -0.24
CA GLY A 828 39.36 -28.66 -0.59
C GLY A 828 40.44 -28.66 -1.68
N VAL A 829 40.87 -27.50 -2.18
CA VAL A 829 41.81 -27.37 -3.30
C VAL A 829 42.90 -26.34 -3.00
N GLU A 830 43.89 -26.72 -2.18
CA GLU A 830 45.26 -26.20 -2.30
C GLU A 830 46.26 -27.17 -1.65
N ARG A 831 47.49 -27.23 -2.19
CA ARG A 831 48.55 -28.18 -1.82
C ARG A 831 49.74 -27.45 -1.16
N ASP A 832 50.33 -28.12 -0.19
CA ASP A 832 51.75 -28.08 0.20
C ASP A 832 52.49 -26.72 0.23
N ILE A 833 52.53 -26.08 1.41
CA ILE A 833 53.65 -25.22 1.85
C ILE A 833 54.00 -25.62 3.31
N PRO A 834 55.28 -25.81 3.68
CA PRO A 834 55.66 -26.52 4.90
C PRO A 834 55.55 -25.68 6.20
N ALA A 835 55.59 -26.41 7.31
CA ALA A 835 55.40 -25.88 8.66
C ALA A 835 56.53 -24.95 9.12
N ASP A 836 56.20 -23.67 9.28
CA ASP A 836 56.75 -22.80 10.32
C ASP A 836 55.65 -21.79 10.73
N GLY A 837 55.05 -21.98 11.90
CA GLY A 837 53.81 -21.27 12.24
C GLY A 837 53.05 -21.72 13.49
N ASP A 838 53.68 -22.46 14.42
CA ASP A 838 53.03 -22.95 15.65
C ASP A 838 52.98 -21.86 16.74
N ALA A 839 52.38 -20.71 16.37
CA ALA A 839 52.25 -19.51 17.23
C ALA A 839 51.05 -18.61 16.84
N MET A 840 49.98 -19.14 16.23
CA MET A 840 48.75 -18.37 15.94
C MET A 840 47.44 -19.14 16.24
N VAL A 841 47.23 -19.50 17.51
CA VAL A 841 45.91 -19.88 18.03
C VAL A 841 45.53 -18.92 19.16
N LEU A 842 45.07 -17.72 18.80
CA LEU A 842 44.24 -16.76 19.57
C LEU A 842 44.34 -15.36 18.92
N GLY A 843 43.52 -15.09 17.90
CA GLY A 843 43.63 -13.87 17.11
C GLY A 843 42.45 -13.61 16.18
N ARG A 844 41.23 -13.66 16.71
CA ARG A 844 40.03 -13.24 15.94
C ARG A 844 40.11 -11.73 15.73
N ARG A 845 40.59 -11.28 14.57
CA ARG A 845 40.68 -9.85 14.22
C ARG A 845 39.29 -9.21 14.35
N MET A 846 39.15 -8.28 15.28
CA MET A 846 37.95 -7.49 15.55
C MET A 846 37.79 -6.42 14.44
N SER A 847 37.37 -6.83 13.25
CA SER A 847 37.19 -5.92 12.10
C SER A 847 35.79 -5.31 12.08
N PHE A 848 35.69 -3.99 11.96
CA PHE A 848 34.40 -3.35 11.67
C PHE A 848 33.88 -3.71 10.29
N LYS A 849 32.58 -3.92 10.19
CA LYS A 849 31.83 -3.97 8.95
C LYS A 849 31.27 -2.58 8.64
N THR A 850 31.67 -1.99 7.52
CA THR A 850 31.01 -0.78 7.01
C THR A 850 29.67 -1.13 6.40
N THR A 851 28.59 -0.55 6.92
CA THR A 851 27.21 -0.75 6.43
C THR A 851 26.76 0.36 5.48
N ALA A 852 27.31 1.57 5.61
CA ALA A 852 27.15 2.66 4.66
C ALA A 852 28.34 3.63 4.69
N THR A 853 28.59 4.32 3.58
CA THR A 853 29.54 5.44 3.48
C THR A 853 28.81 6.65 2.90
N ILE A 854 28.91 7.80 3.56
CA ILE A 854 28.20 9.03 3.19
C ILE A 854 29.22 10.16 3.06
N ALA A 855 29.27 10.84 1.92
CA ALA A 855 30.10 12.04 1.76
C ALA A 855 29.53 13.20 2.59
N SER A 856 30.36 13.88 3.38
CA SER A 856 29.91 14.97 4.27
C SER A 856 31.04 15.97 4.47
N PHE A 857 30.80 17.25 4.14
CA PHE A 857 31.78 18.35 4.24
C PHE A 857 33.17 18.04 3.64
N GLY A 858 33.21 17.29 2.54
CA GLY A 858 34.44 16.81 1.88
C GLY A 858 35.10 15.58 2.54
N GLY A 859 34.67 15.20 3.75
CA GLY A 859 35.04 13.96 4.41
C GLY A 859 34.05 12.82 4.15
N LYS A 860 34.19 11.74 4.92
CA LYS A 860 33.36 10.53 4.85
C LYS A 860 32.79 10.20 6.23
N LEU A 861 31.47 10.07 6.33
CA LEU A 861 30.79 9.47 7.47
C LEU A 861 30.57 7.98 7.17
N LEU A 862 31.23 7.11 7.91
CA LEU A 862 31.09 5.65 7.84
C LEU A 862 30.08 5.21 8.90
N LYS A 863 29.04 4.46 8.50
CA LYS A 863 28.21 3.69 9.44
C LYS A 863 28.86 2.32 9.61
N LEU A 864 29.15 1.91 10.84
CA LEU A 864 29.96 0.73 11.18
C LEU A 864 29.23 -0.18 12.18
N THR A 865 29.44 -1.49 12.06
CA THR A 865 29.09 -2.47 13.11
C THR A 865 30.29 -3.38 13.46
N HIS A 866 30.32 -3.91 14.68
CA HIS A 866 31.22 -4.99 15.09
C HIS A 866 30.63 -5.82 16.23
N ASP A 867 31.04 -7.08 16.34
CA ASP A 867 30.77 -7.91 17.53
C ASP A 867 31.58 -7.37 18.72
N ALA A 868 30.92 -6.86 19.76
CA ALA A 868 31.57 -6.33 20.97
C ALA A 868 31.49 -7.35 22.11
N SER A 869 32.64 -7.80 22.58
CA SER A 869 32.79 -8.85 23.61
C SER A 869 32.50 -8.36 25.03
N THR A 870 32.73 -7.08 25.33
CA THR A 870 32.44 -6.50 26.66
C THR A 870 30.94 -6.47 26.96
N VAL A 871 30.13 -6.20 25.93
CA VAL A 871 28.66 -6.12 26.03
C VAL A 871 27.94 -7.35 25.48
N GLY A 872 28.64 -8.25 24.78
CA GLY A 872 28.12 -9.55 24.32
C GLY A 872 27.12 -9.47 23.16
N CYS A 873 27.15 -8.41 22.35
CA CYS A 873 26.28 -8.23 21.18
C CYS A 873 27.00 -7.49 20.03
N GLU A 874 26.39 -7.47 18.84
CA GLU A 874 26.81 -6.53 17.79
C GLU A 874 26.52 -5.10 18.25
N MET A 875 27.48 -4.20 18.07
CA MET A 875 27.38 -2.78 18.40
C MET A 875 27.58 -1.92 17.14
N ALA A 876 26.70 -0.94 16.98
CA ALA A 876 26.78 0.05 15.92
C ALA A 876 27.49 1.33 16.40
N LEU A 877 28.16 2.01 15.47
CA LEU A 877 28.64 3.37 15.63
C LEU A 877 28.72 4.08 14.28
N ASN A 878 28.87 5.40 14.31
CA ASN A 878 29.32 6.16 13.14
C ASN A 878 30.74 6.71 13.37
N LEU A 879 31.54 6.75 12.31
CA LEU A 879 32.86 7.37 12.28
C LEU A 879 32.91 8.43 11.18
N TYR A 880 33.08 9.70 11.55
CA TYR A 880 33.38 10.77 10.61
C TYR A 880 34.89 10.89 10.41
N LEU A 881 35.35 10.73 9.17
CA LEU A 881 36.72 10.96 8.72
C LEU A 881 36.78 12.28 7.93
N PRO A 882 37.56 13.29 8.36
CA PRO A 882 37.73 14.54 7.62
C PRO A 882 38.54 14.32 6.33
N PRO A 883 38.46 15.22 5.32
CA PRO A 883 39.07 15.04 4.00
C PRO A 883 40.59 14.80 3.99
N LYS A 884 41.29 15.19 5.07
CA LYS A 884 42.76 15.10 5.19
C LYS A 884 43.24 13.84 5.94
N ALA A 885 42.32 12.99 6.41
CA ALA A 885 42.66 11.77 7.15
C ALA A 885 43.36 10.75 6.23
N SER A 886 44.57 10.32 6.63
CA SER A 886 45.35 9.30 5.93
C SER A 886 46.31 8.61 6.91
N ALA A 887 46.82 7.43 6.56
CA ALA A 887 47.79 6.71 7.38
C ALA A 887 49.09 7.51 7.62
N GLU A 888 49.48 8.37 6.66
CA GLU A 888 50.65 9.26 6.77
C GLU A 888 50.37 10.52 7.63
N LYS A 889 49.13 11.02 7.62
CA LYS A 889 48.71 12.22 8.36
C LYS A 889 47.50 11.89 9.23
N LYS A 890 47.81 11.30 10.39
CA LYS A 890 46.81 10.89 11.37
C LYS A 890 46.05 12.07 11.94
N VAL A 891 44.74 11.92 12.07
CA VAL A 891 43.84 12.95 12.61
C VAL A 891 43.46 12.65 14.06
N PRO A 892 43.34 13.68 14.92
CA PRO A 892 42.88 13.51 16.29
C PRO A 892 41.38 13.16 16.31
N VAL A 893 40.91 12.61 17.42
CA VAL A 893 39.58 11.99 17.51
C VAL A 893 38.74 12.58 18.65
N ILE A 894 37.47 12.85 18.39
CA ILE A 894 36.48 13.19 19.41
C ILE A 894 35.45 12.06 19.53
N PHE A 895 35.23 11.55 20.74
CA PHE A 895 34.11 10.66 21.03
C PHE A 895 32.90 11.49 21.45
N TYR A 896 31.78 11.41 20.72
CA TYR A 896 30.51 12.03 21.09
C TYR A 896 29.55 11.02 21.70
N LEU A 897 29.20 11.20 22.97
CA LEU A 897 28.23 10.38 23.69
C LEU A 897 26.84 11.00 23.65
N ALA A 898 25.84 10.23 23.24
CA ALA A 898 24.47 10.72 23.07
C ALA A 898 23.61 10.54 24.34
N GLY A 899 22.48 11.25 24.38
CA GLY A 899 21.53 11.21 25.51
C GLY A 899 20.61 10.00 25.49
N LEU A 900 19.66 9.96 26.44
CA LEU A 900 18.61 8.94 26.51
C LEU A 900 17.88 8.78 25.17
N THR A 901 17.45 7.55 24.87
CA THR A 901 16.74 7.12 23.64
C THR A 901 17.52 7.22 22.32
N CYS A 902 18.70 7.85 22.30
CA CYS A 902 19.47 8.05 21.07
C CYS A 902 20.17 6.76 20.58
N THR A 903 20.59 6.79 19.32
CA THR A 903 21.68 5.95 18.78
C THR A 903 22.85 6.84 18.34
N GLY A 904 23.91 6.25 17.78
CA GLY A 904 25.01 6.99 17.13
C GLY A 904 24.56 7.88 15.96
N ASP A 905 23.35 7.68 15.41
CA ASP A 905 22.82 8.50 14.31
C ASP A 905 22.38 9.88 14.77
N ASN A 906 21.81 10.01 15.97
CA ASN A 906 21.29 11.31 16.44
C ASN A 906 22.37 12.40 16.46
N GLY A 907 23.56 12.08 16.96
CA GLY A 907 24.70 13.00 16.98
C GLY A 907 25.24 13.30 15.59
N ALA A 908 25.33 12.27 14.74
CA ALA A 908 25.87 12.42 13.40
C ALA A 908 24.94 13.19 12.45
N GLU A 909 23.63 12.99 12.55
CA GLU A 909 22.65 13.57 11.62
C GLU A 909 22.13 14.95 12.07
N LYS A 910 22.22 15.26 13.37
CA LYS A 910 21.57 16.47 13.96
C LYS A 910 22.50 17.34 14.80
N GLY A 911 23.72 16.88 15.12
CA GLY A 911 24.69 17.68 15.89
C GLY A 911 25.49 18.69 15.06
N PHE A 912 25.53 18.56 13.72
CA PHE A 912 26.26 19.44 12.80
C PHE A 912 27.79 19.60 13.04
N PHE A 913 28.37 18.77 13.90
CA PHE A 913 29.79 18.82 14.27
C PHE A 913 30.76 18.64 13.08
N GLN A 914 30.35 17.87 12.06
CA GLN A 914 31.20 17.48 10.93
C GLN A 914 31.70 18.68 10.10
N SER A 915 30.95 19.79 10.07
CA SER A 915 31.36 21.01 9.38
C SER A 915 32.65 21.57 10.01
N ALA A 916 32.59 21.91 11.30
CA ALA A 916 33.74 22.39 12.05
C ALA A 916 34.86 21.34 12.16
N ALA A 917 34.50 20.05 12.32
CA ALA A 917 35.48 18.97 12.39
C ALA A 917 36.22 18.78 11.05
N SER A 918 35.56 19.03 9.91
CA SER A 918 36.22 19.05 8.60
C SER A 918 37.24 20.18 8.48
N GLU A 919 36.85 21.41 8.84
CA GLU A 919 37.73 22.57 8.83
C GLU A 919 38.99 22.37 9.68
N LYS A 920 38.82 21.84 10.90
CA LYS A 920 39.92 21.61 11.85
C LYS A 920 40.69 20.31 11.58
N GLY A 921 40.19 19.41 10.72
CA GLY A 921 40.82 18.11 10.43
C GLY A 921 40.74 17.13 11.60
N ILE A 922 39.57 17.01 12.22
CA ILE A 922 39.29 16.15 13.38
C ILE A 922 38.29 15.04 12.99
N ALA A 923 38.53 13.82 13.44
CA ALA A 923 37.58 12.71 13.29
C ALA A 923 36.58 12.67 14.47
N VAL A 924 35.34 12.24 14.22
CA VAL A 924 34.30 12.16 15.27
C VAL A 924 33.67 10.78 15.30
N VAL A 925 33.64 10.17 16.49
CA VAL A 925 33.11 8.83 16.75
C VAL A 925 31.80 8.95 17.51
N TYR A 926 30.75 8.31 16.99
CA TYR A 926 29.40 8.34 17.55
C TYR A 926 28.97 6.91 17.92
N PRO A 927 29.40 6.39 19.09
CA PRO A 927 28.96 5.10 19.58
C PRO A 927 27.48 5.09 19.96
N ASP A 928 26.88 3.89 19.97
CA ASP A 928 25.56 3.69 20.54
C ASP A 928 25.53 3.89 22.08
N THR A 929 24.33 4.12 22.63
CA THR A 929 24.08 4.52 24.03
C THR A 929 23.87 3.35 25.00
N SER A 930 23.64 2.16 24.48
CA SER A 930 23.47 0.91 25.23
C SER A 930 23.82 -0.28 24.33
N PRO A 931 23.98 -1.49 24.90
CA PRO A 931 23.84 -2.73 24.13
C PRO A 931 22.48 -2.78 23.44
N ARG A 932 22.35 -3.56 22.36
CA ARG A 932 21.09 -3.72 21.61
C ARG A 932 20.74 -5.19 21.40
N GLY A 933 19.45 -5.50 21.42
CA GLY A 933 18.93 -6.82 21.05
C GLY A 933 19.29 -7.94 22.02
N LEU A 934 19.44 -7.66 23.32
CA LEU A 934 19.73 -8.68 24.33
C LEU A 934 18.49 -9.44 24.80
N ASN A 935 17.30 -8.84 24.72
CA ASN A 935 16.04 -9.33 25.27
C ASN A 935 16.10 -9.55 26.80
N ILE A 936 16.78 -8.66 27.52
CA ILE A 936 16.75 -8.67 28.99
C ILE A 936 15.36 -8.19 29.46
N ALA A 937 14.72 -8.95 30.34
CA ALA A 937 13.39 -8.59 30.86
C ALA A 937 13.44 -7.25 31.61
N GLY A 938 12.54 -6.33 31.25
CA GLY A 938 12.52 -4.96 31.76
C GLY A 938 13.33 -3.94 30.95
N GLU A 939 14.20 -4.37 30.02
CA GLU A 939 15.13 -3.43 29.34
C GLU A 939 14.45 -2.49 28.34
N ASN A 940 13.20 -2.74 27.96
CA ASN A 940 12.44 -1.93 27.00
C ASN A 940 11.14 -1.36 27.61
N ASP A 941 10.92 -1.54 28.92
CA ASP A 941 9.68 -1.17 29.62
C ASP A 941 9.61 0.34 29.92
N SER A 942 10.74 1.04 29.79
CA SER A 942 10.90 2.47 30.07
C SER A 942 11.92 3.08 29.12
N TRP A 943 11.78 4.36 28.81
CA TRP A 943 12.67 5.09 27.89
C TRP A 943 13.91 5.67 28.58
N ASP A 944 13.87 5.74 29.92
CA ASP A 944 14.89 6.29 30.83
C ASP A 944 15.69 5.17 31.55
N PHE A 945 15.47 3.90 31.20
CA PHE A 945 16.18 2.74 31.76
C PHE A 945 16.27 1.60 30.73
N GLY A 946 17.38 0.85 30.71
CA GLY A 946 17.63 -0.23 29.74
C GLY A 946 18.10 0.27 28.37
N THR A 947 17.48 -0.23 27.31
CA THR A 947 17.82 0.03 25.90
C THR A 947 17.71 1.50 25.55
N GLY A 948 18.79 2.11 25.07
CA GLY A 948 18.88 3.56 24.83
C GLY A 948 19.22 4.37 26.09
N ALA A 949 19.45 3.72 27.23
CA ALA A 949 19.66 4.33 28.53
C ALA A 949 20.76 3.60 29.34
N GLY A 950 21.92 3.32 28.72
CA GLY A 950 23.01 2.57 29.36
C GLY A 950 23.84 3.33 30.41
N PHE A 951 23.60 4.64 30.58
CA PHE A 951 24.27 5.53 31.55
C PHE A 951 25.81 5.57 31.54
N TYR A 952 26.48 4.94 30.56
CA TYR A 952 27.95 4.91 30.45
C TYR A 952 28.67 4.33 31.68
N ILE A 953 28.00 3.39 32.35
CA ILE A 953 28.52 2.65 33.50
C ILE A 953 28.72 1.17 33.15
N ASP A 954 29.40 0.44 34.03
CA ASP A 954 29.34 -1.02 34.07
C ASP A 954 28.36 -1.44 35.17
N ALA A 955 27.26 -2.06 34.78
CA ALA A 955 26.25 -2.56 35.70
C ALA A 955 26.82 -3.68 36.59
N THR A 956 26.41 -3.72 37.85
CA THR A 956 26.80 -4.78 38.82
C THR A 956 25.61 -5.56 39.36
N ASN A 957 24.38 -5.09 39.12
CA ASN A 957 23.15 -5.76 39.50
C ASN A 957 22.62 -6.64 38.35
N PRO A 958 22.30 -7.93 38.58
CA PRO A 958 21.61 -8.77 37.60
C PRO A 958 20.20 -8.23 37.29
N PRO A 959 19.65 -8.50 36.08
CA PRO A 959 20.26 -9.21 34.95
C PRO A 959 21.29 -8.38 34.15
N TYR A 960 21.33 -7.06 34.35
CA TYR A 960 22.08 -6.12 33.52
C TYR A 960 23.62 -6.29 33.59
N SER A 961 24.14 -6.75 34.73
CA SER A 961 25.58 -6.91 34.99
C SER A 961 26.35 -7.79 34.00
N THR A 962 25.67 -8.66 33.25
CA THR A 962 26.30 -9.50 32.22
C THR A 962 26.77 -8.64 31.03
N ASN A 963 25.93 -7.71 30.58
CA ASN A 963 26.03 -7.09 29.25
C ASN A 963 26.05 -5.55 29.26
N TYR A 964 25.47 -4.88 30.25
CA TYR A 964 25.43 -3.41 30.31
C TYR A 964 26.76 -2.87 30.85
N LYS A 965 27.81 -3.03 30.04
CA LYS A 965 29.20 -2.67 30.34
C LYS A 965 29.69 -1.52 29.46
N MET A 966 28.93 -0.43 29.47
CA MET A 966 29.17 0.72 28.60
C MET A 966 30.41 1.53 29.02
N TYR A 967 30.83 1.46 30.30
CA TYR A 967 32.10 2.06 30.72
C TYR A 967 33.28 1.30 30.11
N SER A 968 33.32 -0.03 30.25
CA SER A 968 34.36 -0.89 29.67
C SER A 968 34.40 -0.82 28.15
N TYR A 969 33.23 -0.82 27.50
CA TYR A 969 33.12 -0.72 26.05
C TYR A 969 33.72 0.60 25.51
N ILE A 970 33.32 1.76 26.06
CA ILE A 970 33.76 3.07 25.57
C ILE A 970 35.22 3.37 25.93
N THR A 971 35.72 2.91 27.07
CA THR A 971 37.10 3.22 27.52
C THR A 971 38.15 2.27 26.94
N SER A 972 37.78 1.02 26.64
CA SER A 972 38.74 -0.05 26.38
C SER A 972 38.51 -0.76 25.03
N GLU A 973 37.37 -1.43 24.84
CA GLU A 973 37.15 -2.28 23.65
C GLU A 973 36.97 -1.48 22.36
N LEU A 974 36.09 -0.47 22.38
CA LEU A 974 35.83 0.36 21.21
C LEU A 974 37.09 1.12 20.76
N PRO A 975 37.82 1.86 21.62
CA PRO A 975 39.09 2.49 21.24
C PRO A 975 40.09 1.51 20.64
N SER A 976 40.32 0.37 21.30
CA SER A 976 41.32 -0.62 20.85
C SER A 976 40.99 -1.20 19.48
N SER A 977 39.71 -1.52 19.24
CA SER A 977 39.24 -2.02 17.95
C SER A 977 39.32 -0.92 16.87
N LEU A 978 38.93 0.31 17.22
CA LEU A 978 38.88 1.45 16.29
C LEU A 978 40.28 1.84 15.78
N PHE A 979 41.24 2.07 16.68
CA PHE A 979 42.60 2.49 16.30
C PHE A 979 43.40 1.39 15.59
N SER A 980 43.05 0.11 15.79
CA SER A 980 43.65 -0.99 15.03
C SER A 980 43.02 -1.20 13.65
N SER A 981 41.78 -0.74 13.44
CA SER A 981 41.07 -0.86 12.15
C SER A 981 41.24 0.36 11.24
N PHE A 982 41.44 1.56 11.80
CA PHE A 982 41.55 2.83 11.07
C PHE A 982 42.90 3.49 11.35
N PRO A 983 43.96 3.14 10.60
CA PRO A 983 45.33 3.64 10.84
C PRO A 983 45.48 5.16 10.67
N GLU A 984 44.55 5.82 9.97
CA GLU A 984 44.43 7.27 9.84
C GLU A 984 44.00 8.01 11.12
N LEU A 985 43.60 7.27 12.17
CA LEU A 985 43.23 7.85 13.46
C LEU A 985 44.42 7.87 14.43
N ASP A 986 44.51 8.94 15.23
CA ASP A 986 45.53 9.13 16.25
C ASP A 986 45.03 8.64 17.63
N SER A 987 45.71 7.64 18.20
CA SER A 987 45.36 7.05 19.50
C SER A 987 45.75 7.92 20.69
N GLU A 988 46.64 8.89 20.52
CA GLU A 988 47.18 9.72 21.61
C GLU A 988 46.49 11.09 21.72
N ARG A 989 45.88 11.54 20.62
CA ARG A 989 45.14 12.82 20.55
C ARG A 989 43.64 12.58 20.47
N LYS A 990 43.05 12.32 21.65
CA LYS A 990 41.62 12.04 21.82
C LYS A 990 40.97 13.03 22.78
N SER A 991 39.74 13.45 22.52
CA SER A 991 38.88 14.20 23.45
C SER A 991 37.49 13.55 23.51
N ILE A 992 36.69 13.92 24.50
CA ILE A 992 35.35 13.38 24.69
C ILE A 992 34.33 14.50 24.86
N MET A 993 33.14 14.32 24.30
CA MET A 993 32.01 15.22 24.52
C MET A 993 30.69 14.45 24.58
N GLY A 994 29.61 15.09 25.02
CA GLY A 994 28.30 14.45 24.94
C GLY A 994 27.12 15.33 25.36
N HIS A 995 25.92 14.77 25.23
CA HIS A 995 24.66 15.44 25.54
C HIS A 995 23.85 14.69 26.61
N SER A 996 23.32 15.38 27.63
CA SER A 996 22.42 14.78 28.63
C SER A 996 23.06 13.61 29.39
N MET A 997 22.50 12.40 29.33
CA MET A 997 23.16 11.16 29.78
C MET A 997 24.55 10.95 29.14
N GLY A 998 24.75 11.37 27.90
CA GLY A 998 26.06 11.38 27.25
C GLY A 998 27.00 12.48 27.75
N GLY A 999 26.46 13.62 28.20
CA GLY A 999 27.24 14.66 28.86
C GLY A 999 27.74 14.19 30.23
N HIS A 1000 26.88 13.50 30.97
CA HIS A 1000 27.23 12.72 32.16
C HIS A 1000 28.34 11.70 31.88
N GLY A 1001 28.19 10.89 30.82
CA GLY A 1001 29.22 9.95 30.38
C GLY A 1001 30.55 10.65 30.09
N ALA A 1002 30.53 11.75 29.33
CA ALA A 1002 31.75 12.48 28.96
C ALA A 1002 32.50 13.02 30.20
N LEU A 1003 31.78 13.65 31.14
CA LEU A 1003 32.35 14.17 32.38
C LEU A 1003 32.91 13.05 33.27
N THR A 1004 32.12 12.01 33.54
CA THR A 1004 32.54 10.90 34.42
C THR A 1004 33.69 10.08 33.83
N LEU A 1005 33.69 9.82 32.51
CA LEU A 1005 34.78 9.11 31.84
C LEU A 1005 36.07 9.93 31.79
N PHE A 1006 36.01 11.25 31.62
CA PHE A 1006 37.19 12.12 31.74
C PHE A 1006 37.80 12.03 33.15
N LEU A 1007 36.98 12.26 34.18
CA LEU A 1007 37.42 12.32 35.57
C LEU A 1007 37.99 10.99 36.09
N LYS A 1008 37.45 9.86 35.61
CA LYS A 1008 37.89 8.50 36.01
C LYS A 1008 39.10 7.98 35.24
N ASN A 1009 39.45 8.59 34.11
CA ASN A 1009 40.55 8.16 33.24
C ASN A 1009 41.52 9.33 32.97
N PRO A 1010 42.17 9.90 34.02
CA PRO A 1010 43.09 11.02 33.86
C PRO A 1010 44.20 10.69 32.85
N GLY A 1011 44.41 11.59 31.88
CA GLY A 1011 45.36 11.41 30.78
C GLY A 1011 44.83 10.68 29.53
N MET A 1012 43.66 10.01 29.59
CA MET A 1012 43.08 9.34 28.43
C MET A 1012 42.51 10.31 27.38
N TYR A 1013 42.04 11.47 27.82
CA TYR A 1013 41.42 12.51 26.99
C TYR A 1013 42.11 13.86 27.23
N LYS A 1014 42.32 14.64 26.16
CA LYS A 1014 42.95 15.97 26.20
C LYS A 1014 41.98 17.07 26.64
N SER A 1015 40.69 16.91 26.36
CA SER A 1015 39.63 17.79 26.84
C SER A 1015 38.27 17.10 26.91
N VAL A 1016 37.37 17.71 27.68
CA VAL A 1016 35.97 17.31 27.81
C VAL A 1016 35.03 18.47 27.45
N SER A 1017 33.85 18.17 26.93
CA SER A 1017 32.76 19.14 26.88
C SER A 1017 31.37 18.49 26.97
N ALA A 1018 30.34 19.23 27.39
CA ALA A 1018 29.00 18.68 27.56
C ALA A 1018 27.87 19.66 27.26
N PHE A 1019 26.83 19.17 26.59
CA PHE A 1019 25.55 19.87 26.41
C PHE A 1019 24.54 19.35 27.41
N ALA A 1020 23.95 20.24 28.21
CA ALA A 1020 22.90 19.93 29.19
C ALA A 1020 23.17 18.63 30.02
N PRO A 1021 24.37 18.46 30.63
CA PRO A 1021 24.76 17.21 31.30
C PRO A 1021 23.90 16.87 32.52
N ILE A 1022 23.66 15.57 32.74
CA ILE A 1022 23.20 15.04 34.04
C ILE A 1022 24.40 15.06 35.01
N SER A 1023 24.63 16.20 35.64
CA SER A 1023 25.88 16.50 36.35
C SER A 1023 25.94 15.91 37.75
N ASN A 1024 24.78 15.69 38.39
CA ASN A 1024 24.68 15.12 39.74
C ASN A 1024 23.59 14.03 39.84
N PRO A 1025 23.72 12.92 39.07
CA PRO A 1025 22.74 11.84 38.98
C PRO A 1025 22.29 11.22 40.31
N ILE A 1026 23.11 11.21 41.37
CA ILE A 1026 22.66 10.65 42.67
C ILE A 1026 21.55 11.47 43.33
N ASN A 1027 21.35 12.72 42.89
CA ASN A 1027 20.39 13.67 43.41
C ASN A 1027 19.28 14.02 42.39
N CYS A 1028 19.15 13.27 41.29
CA CYS A 1028 18.08 13.51 40.31
C CYS A 1028 17.29 12.22 39.95
N PRO A 1029 15.99 12.33 39.61
CA PRO A 1029 15.13 11.15 39.40
C PRO A 1029 15.63 10.14 38.36
N TRP A 1030 16.19 10.60 37.23
CA TRP A 1030 16.72 9.69 36.21
C TRP A 1030 17.95 8.92 36.70
N GLY A 1031 18.88 9.60 37.37
CA GLY A 1031 20.09 8.99 37.89
C GLY A 1031 19.80 8.03 39.05
N GLU A 1032 18.91 8.40 39.98
CA GLU A 1032 18.48 7.49 41.05
C GLU A 1032 17.82 6.22 40.50
N LYS A 1033 16.93 6.34 39.51
CA LYS A 1033 16.27 5.19 38.85
C LYS A 1033 17.30 4.28 38.17
N ALA A 1034 18.21 4.86 37.38
CA ALA A 1034 19.21 4.12 36.64
C ALA A 1034 20.23 3.43 37.55
N PHE A 1035 20.76 4.13 38.55
CA PHE A 1035 21.73 3.56 39.48
C PHE A 1035 21.09 2.52 40.41
N LYS A 1036 19.84 2.69 40.84
CA LYS A 1036 19.07 1.65 41.54
C LYS A 1036 18.95 0.37 40.70
N GLY A 1037 18.61 0.50 39.42
CA GLY A 1037 18.49 -0.64 38.52
C GLY A 1037 19.82 -1.33 38.23
N TYR A 1038 20.87 -0.57 37.88
CA TYR A 1038 22.15 -1.10 37.39
C TYR A 1038 23.19 -1.42 38.47
N LEU A 1039 23.23 -0.68 39.57
CA LEU A 1039 24.25 -0.81 40.63
C LEU A 1039 23.69 -1.44 41.93
N GLY A 1040 22.37 -1.41 42.10
CA GLY A 1040 21.67 -1.86 43.30
C GLY A 1040 21.45 -0.73 44.31
N GLU A 1041 20.31 -0.77 45.01
CA GLU A 1041 19.93 0.18 46.05
C GLU A 1041 20.78 -0.01 47.33
N GLU A 1042 21.16 -1.26 47.61
CA GLU A 1042 22.03 -1.65 48.72
C GLU A 1042 23.46 -1.10 48.58
N LYS A 1043 23.82 -0.55 47.41
CA LYS A 1043 25.11 0.07 47.12
C LYS A 1043 25.02 1.57 46.85
N LYS A 1044 24.01 2.28 47.39
CA LYS A 1044 23.81 3.73 47.13
C LYS A 1044 25.05 4.60 47.33
N GLU A 1045 25.88 4.32 48.35
CA GLU A 1045 27.15 5.04 48.56
C GLU A 1045 28.17 4.80 47.42
N GLY A 1046 28.13 3.63 46.77
CA GLY A 1046 28.95 3.31 45.62
C GLY A 1046 28.59 4.10 44.36
N TRP A 1047 27.38 4.70 44.29
CA TRP A 1047 26.94 5.48 43.14
C TRP A 1047 27.79 6.74 42.93
N LYS A 1048 28.41 7.29 43.98
CA LYS A 1048 29.34 8.43 43.90
C LYS A 1048 30.49 8.22 42.91
N LYS A 1049 30.95 6.97 42.74
CA LYS A 1049 31.97 6.57 41.75
C LYS A 1049 31.52 6.69 40.29
N HIS A 1050 30.28 7.10 40.08
CA HIS A 1050 29.63 7.32 38.80
C HIS A 1050 28.98 8.71 38.72
N ASP A 1051 29.20 9.61 39.69
CA ASP A 1051 28.62 10.95 39.71
C ASP A 1051 29.69 12.01 39.41
N ALA A 1052 29.47 12.87 38.40
CA ALA A 1052 30.47 13.85 37.99
C ALA A 1052 30.74 14.91 39.09
N THR A 1053 29.72 15.26 39.88
CA THR A 1053 29.82 16.25 40.96
C THR A 1053 30.62 15.71 42.16
N GLU A 1054 30.46 14.42 42.47
CA GLU A 1054 31.28 13.77 43.49
C GLU A 1054 32.73 13.58 43.00
N LEU A 1055 32.89 13.13 41.75
CA LEU A 1055 34.21 12.87 41.15
C LEU A 1055 35.07 14.13 40.99
N ILE A 1056 34.51 15.26 40.57
CA ILE A 1056 35.29 16.52 40.43
C ILE A 1056 35.80 17.02 41.79
N GLY A 1057 35.09 16.71 42.89
CA GLY A 1057 35.48 17.05 44.26
C GLY A 1057 36.78 16.36 44.73
N GLU A 1058 37.10 15.19 44.19
CA GLU A 1058 38.32 14.41 44.51
C GLU A 1058 39.38 14.45 43.40
N PHE A 1059 39.04 14.99 42.21
CA PHE A 1059 39.88 14.99 41.03
C PHE A 1059 41.16 15.83 41.20
N LYS A 1060 42.27 15.31 40.67
CA LYS A 1060 43.59 15.95 40.70
C LYS A 1060 44.19 15.95 39.30
N GLY A 1061 44.17 17.10 38.64
CA GLY A 1061 44.71 17.29 37.31
C GLY A 1061 44.10 18.52 36.65
N GLU A 1062 44.48 18.81 35.41
CA GLU A 1062 43.80 19.84 34.63
C GLU A 1062 42.41 19.36 34.18
N PHE A 1063 41.42 20.23 34.29
CA PHE A 1063 40.04 19.97 33.84
C PHE A 1063 39.61 20.96 32.74
N PRO A 1064 40.16 20.85 31.51
CA PRO A 1064 39.79 21.69 30.37
C PRO A 1064 38.39 21.31 29.85
N ALA A 1065 37.39 22.00 30.38
CA ALA A 1065 35.97 21.68 30.23
C ALA A 1065 35.16 22.84 29.66
N LEU A 1066 34.27 22.54 28.71
CA LEU A 1066 33.22 23.45 28.23
C LEU A 1066 31.85 22.82 28.47
N ILE A 1067 30.97 23.49 29.20
CA ILE A 1067 29.61 23.04 29.47
C ILE A 1067 28.63 24.12 29.03
N ASP A 1068 27.68 23.75 28.19
CA ASP A 1068 26.55 24.61 27.80
C ASP A 1068 25.24 24.04 28.37
N VAL A 1069 24.38 24.90 28.93
CA VAL A 1069 23.07 24.55 29.49
C VAL A 1069 22.02 25.54 28.98
N GLY A 1070 20.98 25.05 28.29
CA GLY A 1070 19.87 25.91 27.87
C GLY A 1070 18.97 26.28 29.04
N THR A 1071 18.71 27.57 29.29
CA THR A 1071 17.79 28.00 30.38
C THR A 1071 16.32 27.74 30.04
N GLY A 1072 16.01 27.56 28.75
CA GLY A 1072 14.70 27.12 28.25
C GLY A 1072 14.41 25.64 28.52
N ASP A 1073 15.42 24.82 28.78
CA ASP A 1073 15.34 23.37 28.96
C ASP A 1073 14.39 22.96 30.10
N ASN A 1074 13.46 22.05 29.78
CA ASN A 1074 12.48 21.54 30.73
C ASN A 1074 13.08 20.56 31.74
N PHE A 1075 14.11 19.81 31.38
CA PHE A 1075 14.77 18.84 32.26
C PHE A 1075 15.75 19.55 33.21
N TYR A 1076 16.35 20.66 32.77
CA TYR A 1076 17.02 21.61 33.66
C TYR A 1076 16.04 22.12 34.74
N LYS A 1077 14.89 22.69 34.33
CA LYS A 1077 13.84 23.19 35.24
C LYS A 1077 13.24 22.12 36.16
N GLN A 1078 13.24 20.85 35.73
CA GLN A 1078 12.77 19.70 36.51
C GLN A 1078 13.84 19.15 37.48
N GLY A 1079 15.05 19.73 37.53
CA GLY A 1079 16.12 19.28 38.42
C GLY A 1079 16.78 17.97 37.98
N GLN A 1080 16.73 17.60 36.68
CA GLN A 1080 17.41 16.42 36.17
C GLN A 1080 18.92 16.63 35.95
N LEU A 1081 19.34 17.88 35.71
CA LEU A 1081 20.68 18.18 35.21
C LEU A 1081 21.66 18.65 36.31
N LEU A 1082 21.18 19.52 37.21
CA LEU A 1082 21.92 20.02 38.39
C LEU A 1082 23.36 20.53 38.10
N PRO A 1083 23.59 21.35 37.05
CA PRO A 1083 24.92 21.88 36.73
C PRO A 1083 25.51 22.78 37.84
N GLU A 1084 24.68 23.42 38.65
CA GLU A 1084 25.10 24.29 39.77
C GLU A 1084 25.83 23.50 40.85
N ASN A 1085 25.39 22.27 41.13
CA ASN A 1085 26.03 21.40 42.10
C ASN A 1085 27.46 21.05 41.64
N PHE A 1086 27.62 20.76 40.34
CA PHE A 1086 28.91 20.48 39.72
C PHE A 1086 29.82 21.72 39.72
N GLU A 1087 29.29 22.90 39.39
CA GLU A 1087 30.03 24.16 39.45
C GLU A 1087 30.54 24.47 40.87
N ALA A 1088 29.69 24.25 41.88
CA ALA A 1088 30.05 24.42 43.29
C ALA A 1088 31.13 23.41 43.74
N ALA A 1089 31.05 22.15 43.28
CA ALA A 1089 32.05 21.12 43.58
C ALA A 1089 33.40 21.39 42.88
N ALA A 1090 33.39 21.89 41.64
CA ALA A 1090 34.59 22.30 40.91
C ALA A 1090 35.29 23.48 41.63
N LYS A 1091 34.53 24.52 42.03
CA LYS A 1091 35.06 25.65 42.80
C LYS A 1091 35.63 25.23 44.16
N LYS A 1092 34.96 24.32 44.86
CA LYS A 1092 35.40 23.81 46.17
C LYS A 1092 36.69 22.97 46.07
N SER A 1093 36.92 22.29 44.96
CA SER A 1093 38.13 21.48 44.70
C SER A 1093 39.27 22.26 44.03
N GLY A 1094 39.01 23.48 43.53
CA GLY A 1094 39.97 24.28 42.76
C GLY A 1094 40.12 23.87 41.29
N ASN A 1095 39.23 22.99 40.81
CA ASN A 1095 39.20 22.49 39.44
C ASN A 1095 38.37 23.37 38.47
N ASP A 1096 37.92 24.55 38.92
CA ASP A 1096 37.14 25.51 38.14
C ASP A 1096 37.98 26.40 37.20
N SER A 1097 39.29 26.50 37.44
CA SER A 1097 40.20 27.39 36.69
C SER A 1097 40.21 27.22 35.17
N ASN A 1098 39.88 26.03 34.66
CA ASN A 1098 39.79 25.71 33.22
C ASN A 1098 38.36 25.21 32.82
N LEU A 1099 37.36 25.42 33.67
CA LEU A 1099 35.95 25.12 33.42
C LEU A 1099 35.23 26.37 32.89
N THR A 1100 34.76 26.31 31.65
CA THR A 1100 33.82 27.29 31.08
C THR A 1100 32.41 26.72 31.15
N LEU A 1101 31.53 27.29 31.96
CA LEU A 1101 30.12 26.90 32.06
C LEU A 1101 29.24 28.06 31.59
N ARG A 1102 28.41 27.83 30.58
CA ARG A 1102 27.56 28.82 29.90
C ARG A 1102 26.09 28.46 30.04
N TYR A 1103 25.29 29.41 30.54
CA TYR A 1103 23.83 29.31 30.54
C TYR A 1103 23.29 30.06 29.32
N GLN A 1104 22.69 29.33 28.38
CA GLN A 1104 22.25 29.84 27.09
C GLN A 1104 20.76 30.19 27.13
N GLU A 1105 20.45 31.48 27.06
CA GLU A 1105 19.12 31.98 27.37
C GLU A 1105 18.06 31.51 26.35
N GLY A 1106 16.97 30.92 26.84
CA GLY A 1106 15.84 30.47 26.03
C GLY A 1106 16.05 29.16 25.25
N TYR A 1107 17.27 28.60 25.22
CA TYR A 1107 17.55 27.34 24.51
C TYR A 1107 17.01 26.10 25.24
N ASP A 1108 16.59 25.08 24.48
CA ASP A 1108 15.98 23.85 24.98
C ASP A 1108 16.95 22.64 25.03
N HIS A 1109 16.45 21.45 25.39
CA HIS A 1109 17.23 20.20 25.43
C HIS A 1109 17.45 19.54 24.05
N SER A 1110 17.06 20.21 22.95
CA SER A 1110 16.99 19.55 21.64
C SER A 1110 18.31 19.65 20.87
N TYR A 1111 18.41 18.87 19.79
CA TYR A 1111 19.54 19.00 18.87
C TYR A 1111 19.64 20.37 18.19
N PHE A 1112 18.62 21.25 18.27
CA PHE A 1112 18.80 22.64 17.83
C PHE A 1112 19.79 23.39 18.73
N PHE A 1113 19.61 23.33 20.05
CA PHE A 1113 20.57 23.87 21.02
C PHE A 1113 21.97 23.31 20.80
N ILE A 1114 22.09 21.97 20.66
CA ILE A 1114 23.37 21.30 20.39
C ILE A 1114 24.00 21.80 19.08
N SER A 1115 23.22 21.92 17.99
CA SER A 1115 23.73 22.35 16.68
C SER A 1115 24.18 23.81 16.67
N THR A 1116 23.53 24.69 17.43
CA THR A 1116 23.89 26.11 17.54
C THR A 1116 25.28 26.29 18.15
N PHE A 1117 25.58 25.57 19.23
CA PHE A 1117 26.86 25.68 19.95
C PHE A 1117 27.85 24.56 19.60
N GLY A 1118 27.49 23.67 18.67
CA GLY A 1118 28.29 22.52 18.24
C GLY A 1118 29.66 22.89 17.67
N ARG A 1119 29.76 24.06 17.02
CA ARG A 1119 31.04 24.61 16.55
C ARG A 1119 31.99 24.90 17.71
N ASP A 1120 31.53 25.62 18.73
CA ASP A 1120 32.33 26.02 19.90
C ASP A 1120 32.94 24.81 20.61
N HIS A 1121 32.19 23.71 20.72
CA HIS A 1121 32.67 22.46 21.32
C HIS A 1121 33.78 21.78 20.49
N ILE A 1122 33.69 21.83 19.16
CA ILE A 1122 34.77 21.36 18.27
C ILE A 1122 35.98 22.30 18.34
N GLU A 1123 35.79 23.61 18.45
CA GLU A 1123 36.91 24.57 18.59
C GLU A 1123 37.59 24.47 19.97
N HIS A 1124 36.84 24.25 21.05
CA HIS A 1124 37.36 23.89 22.36
C HIS A 1124 38.18 22.60 22.30
N ALA A 1125 37.66 21.53 21.69
CA ALA A 1125 38.42 20.30 21.53
C ALA A 1125 39.69 20.52 20.68
N ALA A 1126 39.60 21.25 19.56
CA ALA A 1126 40.75 21.57 18.71
C ALA A 1126 41.88 22.28 19.48
N LYS A 1127 41.55 23.20 20.40
CA LYS A 1127 42.53 23.91 21.23
C LYS A 1127 43.46 22.96 22.00
N TYR A 1128 42.96 21.83 22.50
CA TYR A 1128 43.74 20.86 23.29
C TYR A 1128 44.22 19.65 22.48
N LEU A 1129 43.61 19.37 21.32
CA LEU A 1129 44.03 18.31 20.40
C LEU A 1129 45.20 18.70 19.48
N PHE A 1130 45.50 20.00 19.38
CA PHE A 1130 46.62 20.57 18.61
C PHE A 1130 47.58 21.42 19.46
N ALA A 1131 47.49 21.33 20.80
CA ALA A 1131 48.42 21.96 21.74
C ALA A 1131 49.73 21.17 21.88
#